data_AF-A0A356F8Y7-F1
#
_entry.id   AF-A0A356F8Y7-F1
#
_cell.length_a   1.000
_cell.length_b   1.000
_cell.length_c   1.000
_cell.angle_alpha   90.00
_cell.angle_beta   90.00
_cell.angle_gamma   90.00
#
_symmetry.space_group_name_H-M   'P 1'
#
loop_
_entity.id
_entity.type
_entity.pdbx_description
1 polymer ?
#
loop_
_entity_poly.entity_id
_entity_poly.type
_entity_poly.pdbx_seq_one_letter_code
_entity_poly.pdbx_strand_id
1 'polypeptide(L)'
;MAEKELLKLLRERHPGEFTREQTDELLALLGESRKLQNALARKLQFDQELAELVCGIDVPVAEIVEVAEGRKAQVEKISTAAGILVMVGLLSLLFFSGREEKPEVKAPDSGAAATAPVRKKEPSKPREPESVAENPVPPGTEPAGTAPETKPVEVKKVELPPEERVAELIAPDRELSFEYTCFRELVDPLATPSRDTLRTWLEPAVWIKKDLRISERRVNNRPLGALNGIYRLRPKWPAGGVLRLALFEHQPPVLIHLWRGKEGVLFSFSPGGYMSAYRQLREGKEHAGKAGRLYGCQQVRLEPSPLDLVRGLDQVAFEIRHQEGYLLVMRGDHELMRAPVSGPPDEVYIEGRVGVSGICMYRGGPVPESVVVKTRGRAGRPGWALDAAALTKLDWKGELPEKTALGKDVGRGLTLSGEVENTSVDSYALIPSGKELFNEIVLRLEDATPGTAIFLGDEKGAPLFGIGFVLNKQTNGVISFVPPGDFNAMPREQDIPIRGQVVPMWGSGQWLKLAVGRDVLRLFVGNDGEHWNEVKTMQRKGTGYSRVPFSTVGLRLVGSGKQEQVRKITLRHLEIRPARSFSQFMPEPLAAKAPDFFALGGKAESLVEWVSAAVSSCPEGVELSAWLRACAAYCLRKPEWQAFRPTTNARPALRPQLFMGLVESALSDEKISLAAALELVHEIALFSGHWDLTHTSSFAAWGFRKIGEAAARRGEKKAYSLMKPWLFSTPSIFGKGLYPLPPVLITRELLYYASAAEWEAGAEFCRQIRYWNRRGYPQPNASAWIAGQEEVKEYVGWSEVDFSRRLGRKDEFQGVPLARHPLVTEYSKEGYNTLAEFQASIENGAYNDACTILTSSDTSFIQGLLPDMQDQDLMVAWRLALVIALEEQPELRRTLQKKYANLGELRLKRSISRGDSEAVDAVTRQFYGTVSSVDAYIWLGDQALGIGESLLAEGYYRRARKNAQLASVSAIEARQRLAAAFSGRDIGKPPSAAVHFGDLTLAPDDFEKMVLDLRQRYHSEESGYDDSLPVDSSVKVSP
;
A
#
# COMPACT_ATOMS: atom_id res chain seq x y z
N MET A 1 -20.39 35.71 8.08
CA MET A 1 -20.20 36.94 7.28
C MET A 1 -21.46 37.80 7.33
N ALA A 2 -21.38 39.10 7.05
CA ALA A 2 -22.56 39.96 6.98
C ALA A 2 -23.32 39.74 5.65
N GLU A 3 -24.66 39.85 5.65
CA GLU A 3 -25.53 39.67 4.46
C GLU A 3 -25.04 40.46 3.23
N LYS A 4 -24.50 41.67 3.45
CA LYS A 4 -23.95 42.54 2.40
C LYS A 4 -22.71 41.96 1.72
N GLU A 5 -21.88 41.21 2.45
CA GLU A 5 -20.69 40.54 1.91
C GLU A 5 -21.05 39.27 1.15
N LEU A 6 -22.04 38.51 1.64
CA LEU A 6 -22.58 37.34 0.94
C LEU A 6 -23.27 37.73 -0.37
N LEU A 7 -24.03 38.83 -0.39
CA LEU A 7 -24.61 39.39 -1.62
C LEU A 7 -23.55 39.87 -2.62
N LYS A 8 -22.40 40.35 -2.13
CA LYS A 8 -21.28 40.75 -2.97
C LYS A 8 -20.58 39.53 -3.57
N LEU A 9 -20.31 38.50 -2.76
CA LEU A 9 -19.77 37.20 -3.21
C LEU A 9 -20.67 36.54 -4.26
N LEU A 10 -21.98 36.55 -4.06
CA LEU A 10 -22.96 36.05 -5.03
C LEU A 10 -22.92 36.76 -6.38
N ARG A 11 -22.56 38.04 -6.42
CA ARG A 11 -22.43 38.79 -7.68
C ARG A 11 -21.08 38.58 -8.36
N GLU A 12 -20.02 38.41 -7.57
CA GLU A 12 -18.64 38.44 -8.05
C GLU A 12 -18.07 37.07 -8.37
N ARG A 13 -18.66 35.97 -7.88
CA ARG A 13 -18.11 34.61 -8.02
C ARG A 13 -19.13 33.58 -8.50
N HIS A 14 -18.64 32.53 -9.13
CA HIS A 14 -19.47 31.39 -9.54
C HIS A 14 -19.81 30.52 -8.31
N PRO A 15 -21.01 29.93 -8.20
CA PRO A 15 -21.40 29.12 -7.04
C PRO A 15 -20.44 27.95 -6.73
N GLY A 16 -19.79 27.38 -7.77
CA GLY A 16 -18.79 26.31 -7.61
C GLY A 16 -17.46 26.76 -6.99
N GLU A 17 -17.24 28.07 -6.81
CA GLU A 17 -16.03 28.64 -6.20
C GLU A 17 -16.21 28.99 -4.72
N PHE A 18 -17.35 28.66 -4.13
CA PHE A 18 -17.63 28.95 -2.74
C PHE A 18 -16.97 27.90 -1.85
N THR A 19 -16.32 28.37 -0.78
CA THR A 19 -15.85 27.45 0.26
C THR A 19 -17.03 26.88 1.04
N ARG A 20 -16.81 25.76 1.72
CA ARG A 20 -17.85 25.07 2.48
C ARG A 20 -18.45 25.95 3.59
N GLU A 21 -17.61 26.71 4.30
CA GLU A 21 -18.06 27.68 5.32
C GLU A 21 -18.90 28.82 4.72
N GLN A 22 -18.53 29.34 3.55
CA GLN A 22 -19.31 30.35 2.84
C GLN A 22 -20.65 29.80 2.36
N THR A 23 -20.69 28.53 1.97
CA THR A 23 -21.90 27.82 1.52
C THR A 23 -22.87 27.58 2.68
N ASP A 24 -22.36 27.15 3.83
CA ASP A 24 -23.16 26.91 5.03
C ASP A 24 -23.74 28.23 5.58
N GLU A 25 -22.96 29.33 5.58
CA GLU A 25 -23.47 30.65 5.97
C GLU A 25 -24.50 31.20 4.98
N LEU A 26 -24.35 30.93 3.68
CA LEU A 26 -25.32 31.31 2.65
C LEU A 26 -26.64 30.56 2.85
N LEU A 27 -26.58 29.25 3.14
CA LEU A 27 -27.74 28.38 3.37
C LEU A 27 -28.48 28.77 4.65
N ALA A 28 -27.76 29.09 5.73
CA ALA A 28 -28.36 29.56 6.98
C ALA A 28 -29.15 30.88 6.79
N LEU A 29 -28.60 31.83 6.02
CA LEU A 29 -29.25 33.12 5.75
C LEU A 29 -30.31 33.06 4.63
N LEU A 30 -30.32 31.99 3.82
CA LEU A 30 -31.27 31.78 2.72
C LEU A 30 -32.71 31.59 3.23
N GLY A 31 -32.88 31.04 4.43
CA GLY A 31 -34.21 30.90 5.06
C GLY A 31 -34.78 32.23 5.57
N GLU A 32 -33.93 33.22 5.87
CA GLU A 32 -34.31 34.41 6.62
C GLU A 32 -34.23 35.71 5.79
N SER A 33 -33.37 35.79 4.76
CA SER A 33 -33.22 36.99 3.93
C SER A 33 -33.94 36.91 2.59
N ARG A 34 -35.02 37.70 2.47
CA ARG A 34 -35.74 37.94 1.22
C ARG A 34 -34.89 38.63 0.15
N LYS A 35 -33.86 39.41 0.55
CA LYS A 35 -32.95 40.09 -0.39
C LYS A 35 -31.95 39.10 -0.99
N LEU A 36 -31.44 38.17 -0.19
CA LEU A 36 -30.56 37.10 -0.64
C LEU A 36 -31.30 36.12 -1.56
N GLN A 37 -32.52 35.70 -1.18
CA GLN A 37 -33.41 34.88 -2.01
C GLN A 37 -33.66 35.51 -3.39
N ASN A 38 -34.01 36.81 -3.42
CA ASN A 38 -34.27 37.52 -4.68
C ASN A 38 -33.00 37.68 -5.54
N ALA A 39 -31.83 37.85 -4.92
CA ALA A 39 -30.56 37.95 -5.65
C ALA A 39 -30.15 36.58 -6.25
N LEU A 40 -30.36 35.49 -5.50
CA LEU A 40 -30.11 34.13 -5.97
C LEU A 40 -31.07 33.73 -7.10
N ALA A 41 -32.36 34.01 -6.92
CA ALA A 41 -33.40 33.75 -7.91
C ALA A 41 -33.15 34.53 -9.19
N ARG A 42 -32.74 35.81 -9.11
CA ARG A 42 -32.38 36.60 -10.31
C ARG A 42 -31.13 36.10 -11.00
N LYS A 43 -30.13 35.58 -10.26
CA LYS A 43 -28.92 35.02 -10.86
C LYS A 43 -29.21 33.68 -11.54
N LEU A 44 -29.98 32.79 -10.90
CA LEU A 44 -30.45 31.56 -11.51
C LEU A 44 -31.33 31.83 -12.75
N GLN A 45 -32.24 32.79 -12.66
CA GLN A 45 -33.08 33.19 -13.77
C GLN A 45 -32.25 33.82 -14.89
N PHE A 46 -31.22 34.62 -14.60
CA PHE A 46 -30.29 35.13 -15.60
C PHE A 46 -29.47 34.01 -16.25
N ASP A 47 -28.95 33.05 -15.48
CA ASP A 47 -28.17 31.93 -16.02
C ASP A 47 -29.06 31.00 -16.88
N GLN A 48 -30.34 30.85 -16.51
CA GLN A 48 -31.33 30.09 -17.25
C GLN A 48 -31.81 30.83 -18.50
N GLU A 49 -32.05 32.14 -18.44
CA GLU A 49 -32.36 33.00 -19.59
C GLU A 49 -31.16 33.13 -20.53
N LEU A 50 -29.92 33.15 -20.02
CA LEU A 50 -28.69 33.15 -20.82
C LEU A 50 -28.49 31.79 -21.50
N ALA A 51 -28.77 30.68 -20.80
CA ALA A 51 -28.75 29.36 -21.41
C ALA A 51 -29.84 29.21 -22.50
N GLU A 52 -31.04 29.75 -22.27
CA GLU A 52 -32.12 29.78 -23.27
C GLU A 52 -31.78 30.71 -24.46
N LEU A 53 -31.15 31.88 -24.21
CA LEU A 53 -30.66 32.78 -25.26
C LEU A 53 -29.51 32.16 -26.06
N VAL A 54 -28.57 31.47 -25.42
CA VAL A 54 -27.44 30.80 -26.10
C VAL A 54 -27.92 29.57 -26.89
N CYS A 55 -28.95 28.87 -26.40
CA CYS A 55 -29.60 27.77 -27.11
C CYS A 55 -30.61 28.23 -28.18
N GLY A 56 -30.92 29.53 -28.26
CA GLY A 56 -31.98 30.09 -29.11
C GLY A 56 -31.52 30.98 -30.27
N ILE A 57 -30.22 31.10 -30.55
CA ILE A 57 -29.74 31.85 -31.73
C ILE A 57 -29.63 30.90 -32.93
N ASP A 58 -30.68 30.87 -33.76
CA ASP A 58 -30.58 30.39 -35.14
C ASP A 58 -29.77 31.42 -35.95
N VAL A 59 -28.46 31.23 -36.06
CA VAL A 59 -27.66 31.90 -37.10
C VAL A 59 -27.73 31.02 -38.35
N PRO A 60 -28.30 31.49 -39.48
CA PRO A 60 -28.30 30.74 -40.71
C PRO A 60 -26.87 30.43 -41.13
N VAL A 61 -26.59 29.16 -41.43
CA VAL A 61 -25.26 28.66 -41.83
C VAL A 61 -24.64 29.48 -42.98
N ALA A 62 -25.47 30.09 -43.85
CA ALA A 62 -25.02 30.99 -44.90
C ALA A 62 -24.33 32.28 -44.39
N GLU A 63 -24.84 32.91 -43.32
CA GLU A 63 -24.20 34.10 -42.71
C GLU A 63 -22.90 33.73 -41.97
N ILE A 64 -22.84 32.54 -41.36
CA ILE A 64 -21.62 32.02 -40.73
C ILE A 64 -20.54 31.77 -41.80
N VAL A 65 -20.92 31.23 -42.96
CA VAL A 65 -19.98 30.95 -44.06
C VAL A 65 -19.50 32.24 -44.71
N GLU A 66 -20.36 33.24 -44.94
CA GLU A 66 -19.95 34.54 -45.51
C GLU A 66 -19.04 35.33 -44.57
N VAL A 67 -19.31 35.31 -43.25
CA VAL A 67 -18.45 35.93 -42.23
C VAL A 67 -17.17 35.11 -42.01
N ALA A 68 -17.19 33.79 -42.15
CA ALA A 68 -16.00 32.93 -42.04
C ALA A 68 -15.05 33.09 -43.24
N GLU A 69 -15.57 33.28 -44.46
CA GLU A 69 -14.76 33.58 -45.64
C GLU A 69 -14.18 35.01 -45.56
N GLY A 70 -14.96 35.99 -45.08
CA GLY A 70 -14.46 37.34 -44.80
C GLY A 70 -13.42 37.39 -43.67
N ARG A 71 -13.55 36.54 -42.64
CA ARG A 71 -12.60 36.45 -41.52
C ARG A 71 -11.32 35.69 -41.86
N LYS A 72 -11.32 34.78 -42.83
CA LYS A 72 -10.09 34.07 -43.26
C LYS A 72 -9.03 35.05 -43.78
N ALA A 73 -9.46 36.08 -44.54
CA ALA A 73 -8.58 37.14 -45.03
C ALA A 73 -8.12 38.15 -43.95
N GLN A 74 -8.83 38.23 -42.82
CA GLN A 74 -8.50 39.10 -41.68
C GLN A 74 -7.63 38.38 -40.63
N VAL A 75 -7.82 37.07 -40.45
CA VAL A 75 -7.06 36.21 -39.54
C VAL A 75 -5.63 35.98 -40.03
N GLU A 76 -5.37 35.95 -41.34
CA GLU A 76 -3.98 35.95 -41.87
C GLU A 76 -3.21 37.24 -41.55
N LYS A 77 -3.89 38.40 -41.43
CA LYS A 77 -3.27 39.67 -41.02
C LYS A 77 -3.13 39.81 -39.50
N ILE A 78 -3.97 39.15 -38.71
CA ILE A 78 -3.93 39.18 -37.23
C ILE A 78 -2.97 38.10 -36.68
N SER A 79 -2.78 36.97 -37.36
CA SER A 79 -1.82 35.93 -36.94
C SER A 79 -0.36 36.44 -36.96
N THR A 80 -0.03 37.35 -37.87
CA THR A 80 1.27 38.02 -37.92
C THR A 80 1.44 39.04 -36.78
N ALA A 81 0.36 39.69 -36.32
CA ALA A 81 0.40 40.62 -35.19
C ALA A 81 0.37 39.90 -33.82
N ALA A 82 -0.36 38.79 -33.72
CA ALA A 82 -0.41 37.94 -32.52
C ALA A 82 0.92 37.19 -32.30
N GLY A 83 1.61 36.78 -33.37
CA GLY A 83 2.96 36.23 -33.29
C GLY A 83 3.98 37.22 -32.68
N ILE A 84 3.83 38.51 -32.96
CA ILE A 84 4.69 39.57 -32.38
C ILE A 84 4.31 39.84 -30.92
N LEU A 85 3.02 39.84 -30.55
CA LEU A 85 2.57 40.04 -29.16
C LEU A 85 2.88 38.85 -28.24
N VAL A 86 2.87 37.62 -28.75
CA VAL A 86 3.29 36.43 -27.99
C VAL A 86 4.80 36.41 -27.79
N MET A 87 5.58 36.85 -28.78
CA MET A 87 7.03 37.06 -28.63
C MET A 87 7.36 38.18 -27.64
N VAL A 88 6.64 39.31 -27.67
CA VAL A 88 6.82 40.41 -26.69
C VAL A 88 6.35 40.00 -25.30
N GLY A 89 5.29 39.19 -25.18
CA GLY A 89 4.82 38.61 -23.91
C GLY A 89 5.79 37.60 -23.31
N LEU A 90 6.41 36.74 -24.13
CA LEU A 90 7.45 35.79 -23.70
C LEU A 90 8.76 36.50 -23.32
N LEU A 91 9.15 37.56 -24.05
CA LEU A 91 10.29 38.41 -23.68
C LEU A 91 10.03 39.23 -22.42
N SER A 92 8.78 39.65 -22.17
CA SER A 92 8.38 40.37 -20.94
C SER A 92 8.33 39.45 -19.72
N LEU A 93 7.90 38.20 -19.88
CA LEU A 93 7.92 37.18 -18.84
C LEU A 93 9.34 36.72 -18.48
N LEU A 94 10.27 36.72 -19.45
CA LEU A 94 11.70 36.49 -19.20
C LEU A 94 12.41 37.69 -18.55
N PHE A 95 11.93 38.93 -18.76
CA PHE A 95 12.47 40.13 -18.11
C PHE A 95 11.92 40.38 -16.69
N PHE A 96 10.70 39.92 -16.36
CA PHE A 96 10.08 40.14 -15.05
C PHE A 96 10.25 39.02 -14.02
N SER A 97 10.77 37.85 -14.41
CA SER A 97 11.11 36.76 -13.47
C SER A 97 12.56 36.81 -12.95
N GLY A 98 13.28 37.92 -13.20
CA GLY A 98 14.67 38.15 -12.80
C GLY A 98 14.90 39.25 -11.74
N ARG A 99 13.87 39.73 -11.04
CA ARG A 99 14.04 40.74 -9.95
C ARG A 99 13.51 40.22 -8.62
N GLU A 100 14.41 39.65 -7.82
CA GLU A 100 14.24 39.59 -6.36
C GLU A 100 14.67 40.94 -5.78
N GLU A 101 13.73 41.71 -5.24
CA GLU A 101 14.03 42.76 -4.27
C GLU A 101 14.05 42.16 -2.85
N LYS A 102 15.23 42.19 -2.23
CA LYS A 102 15.47 41.82 -0.83
C LYS A 102 14.80 42.82 0.12
N PRO A 103 14.12 42.38 1.19
CA PRO A 103 13.91 43.23 2.35
C PRO A 103 15.19 43.28 3.19
N GLU A 104 15.68 44.49 3.34
CA GLU A 104 16.83 44.92 4.12
C GLU A 104 16.55 44.79 5.63
N VAL A 105 17.35 44.00 6.35
CA VAL A 105 17.35 43.97 7.82
C VAL A 105 18.26 45.08 8.32
N LYS A 106 17.69 46.10 8.97
CA LYS A 106 18.41 47.07 9.81
C LYS A 106 18.34 46.65 11.28
N ALA A 107 19.49 46.35 11.87
CA ALA A 107 19.73 46.58 13.29
C ALA A 107 20.01 48.08 13.54
N PRO A 108 19.85 48.60 14.78
CA PRO A 108 21.04 48.68 15.62
C PRO A 108 20.80 48.51 17.15
N ASP A 109 21.95 48.50 17.82
CA ASP A 109 22.33 48.08 19.17
C ASP A 109 21.98 49.00 20.36
N SER A 110 22.25 48.42 21.56
CA SER A 110 22.64 49.02 22.85
C SER A 110 21.50 49.54 23.75
N GLY A 111 21.49 49.38 25.08
CA GLY A 111 22.50 48.93 26.03
C GLY A 111 21.88 48.58 27.40
N ALA A 112 22.74 48.24 28.34
CA ALA A 112 22.51 47.38 29.50
C ALA A 112 21.73 47.95 30.71
N ALA A 113 21.18 46.98 31.48
CA ALA A 113 21.06 46.87 32.94
C ALA A 113 20.27 47.94 33.73
N ALA A 114 19.20 47.51 34.43
CA ALA A 114 19.21 47.24 35.89
C ALA A 114 17.78 47.10 36.48
N THR A 115 17.72 46.40 37.62
CA THR A 115 16.69 46.42 38.68
C THR A 115 15.38 45.64 38.52
N ALA A 116 15.22 44.70 39.45
CA ALA A 116 13.99 44.07 39.94
C ALA A 116 13.11 45.08 40.73
N PRO A 117 12.10 44.64 41.49
CA PRO A 117 10.97 43.74 41.21
C PRO A 117 9.64 44.50 41.46
N VAL A 118 8.53 43.76 41.61
CA VAL A 118 7.38 44.05 42.50
C VAL A 118 6.08 44.51 41.84
N ARG A 119 5.11 43.58 41.95
CA ARG A 119 3.72 43.67 42.47
C ARG A 119 2.86 44.84 41.99
N LYS A 120 1.58 44.59 41.74
CA LYS A 120 0.52 44.41 42.75
C LYS A 120 -0.78 44.21 41.95
N LYS A 121 -1.87 43.61 42.41
CA LYS A 121 -2.32 42.88 43.62
C LYS A 121 -3.77 42.47 43.28
N GLU A 122 -4.26 41.30 43.70
CA GLU A 122 -5.21 41.11 44.84
C GLU A 122 -6.47 41.99 44.79
N PRO A 123 -7.64 41.61 45.35
CA PRO A 123 -7.84 40.74 46.55
C PRO A 123 -9.12 39.85 46.47
N SER A 124 -9.60 39.08 47.46
CA SER A 124 -9.08 38.47 48.70
C SER A 124 -10.15 37.53 49.29
N LYS A 125 -9.68 36.42 49.87
CA LYS A 125 -10.07 35.72 51.14
C LYS A 125 -10.94 36.50 52.15
N PRO A 126 -11.55 35.88 53.22
CA PRO A 126 -11.00 34.81 54.10
C PRO A 126 -12.06 33.79 54.64
N ARG A 127 -11.81 32.84 55.56
CA ARG A 127 -10.72 31.93 56.01
C ARG A 127 -11.34 31.07 57.15
N GLU A 128 -10.98 29.79 57.20
CA GLU A 128 -11.13 28.73 58.23
C GLU A 128 -11.11 29.14 59.73
N PRO A 129 -11.51 28.28 60.72
CA PRO A 129 -11.03 26.89 60.88
C PRO A 129 -11.93 25.83 61.59
N GLU A 130 -11.39 24.61 61.64
CA GLU A 130 -11.87 23.33 62.20
C GLU A 130 -12.37 23.34 63.66
N SER A 131 -13.39 22.51 63.97
CA SER A 131 -13.48 21.75 65.24
C SER A 131 -14.62 20.71 65.26
N VAL A 132 -14.26 19.48 65.66
CA VAL A 132 -14.96 18.54 66.58
C VAL A 132 -16.31 17.90 66.19
N ALA A 133 -16.39 16.61 66.53
CA ALA A 133 -17.44 15.62 66.32
C ALA A 133 -18.84 15.96 66.85
N GLU A 134 -19.88 15.43 66.18
CA GLU A 134 -21.04 14.74 66.80
C GLU A 134 -21.99 14.21 65.71
N ASN A 135 -22.45 12.97 65.84
CA ASN A 135 -23.59 12.44 65.08
C ASN A 135 -24.88 13.14 65.52
N PRO A 136 -25.87 13.24 64.62
CA PRO A 136 -27.23 12.89 65.04
C PRO A 136 -28.01 12.05 64.01
N VAL A 137 -28.67 11.02 64.55
CA VAL A 137 -29.84 10.26 64.03
C VAL A 137 -31.05 11.22 63.99
N PRO A 138 -31.99 11.22 62.99
CA PRO A 138 -33.20 10.35 63.01
C PRO A 138 -33.91 10.16 61.63
N PRO A 139 -35.17 9.64 61.54
CA PRO A 139 -35.83 8.53 62.22
C PRO A 139 -36.26 7.42 61.23
N GLY A 140 -36.50 6.22 61.75
CA GLY A 140 -37.08 5.12 60.97
C GLY A 140 -38.58 5.28 60.72
N THR A 141 -39.09 4.60 59.69
CA THR A 141 -40.19 3.64 59.84
C THR A 141 -40.15 2.66 58.66
N GLU A 142 -39.99 1.39 59.00
CA GLU A 142 -40.23 0.21 58.18
C GLU A 142 -41.74 0.10 57.81
N PRO A 143 -42.15 -0.68 56.79
CA PRO A 143 -42.27 -2.11 57.05
C PRO A 143 -41.90 -3.06 55.91
N ALA A 144 -41.25 -4.13 56.35
CA ALA A 144 -41.58 -5.53 56.06
C ALA A 144 -41.46 -6.04 54.62
N GLY A 145 -40.33 -6.72 54.38
CA GLY A 145 -40.37 -8.18 54.37
C GLY A 145 -40.13 -8.85 53.02
N THR A 146 -38.93 -9.41 52.80
CA THR A 146 -38.75 -10.83 52.44
C THR A 146 -37.26 -11.23 52.41
N ALA A 147 -36.96 -12.33 53.12
CA ALA A 147 -35.82 -13.26 53.04
C ALA A 147 -34.35 -12.72 53.13
N PRO A 148 -33.51 -13.29 54.01
CA PRO A 148 -32.09 -12.94 54.08
C PRO A 148 -31.35 -13.47 52.84
N GLU A 149 -30.77 -12.55 52.07
CA GLU A 149 -29.70 -12.87 51.11
C GLU A 149 -28.56 -13.53 51.88
N THR A 150 -28.35 -14.81 51.58
CA THR A 150 -27.14 -15.52 51.96
C THR A 150 -25.97 -14.83 51.29
N LYS A 151 -25.15 -14.11 52.07
CA LYS A 151 -23.81 -13.69 51.62
C LYS A 151 -23.12 -14.93 51.03
N PRO A 152 -22.59 -14.87 49.80
CA PRO A 152 -21.82 -15.97 49.27
C PRO A 152 -20.68 -16.22 50.25
N VAL A 153 -20.63 -17.42 50.81
CA VAL A 153 -19.45 -17.91 51.51
C VAL A 153 -18.31 -17.73 50.54
N GLU A 154 -17.37 -16.86 50.89
CA GLU A 154 -16.11 -16.68 50.17
C GLU A 154 -15.37 -18.02 50.30
N VAL A 155 -15.62 -18.92 49.34
CA VAL A 155 -14.89 -20.17 49.22
C VAL A 155 -13.44 -19.76 49.02
N LYS A 156 -12.62 -19.90 50.07
CA LYS A 156 -11.17 -19.86 49.95
C LYS A 156 -10.82 -20.84 48.84
N LYS A 157 -10.51 -20.30 47.66
CA LYS A 157 -10.03 -21.06 46.52
C LYS A 157 -8.83 -21.84 47.04
N VAL A 158 -8.97 -23.16 47.19
CA VAL A 158 -7.89 -24.02 47.67
C VAL A 158 -6.74 -23.82 46.70
N GLU A 159 -5.72 -23.12 47.16
CA GLU A 159 -4.56 -22.75 46.37
C GLU A 159 -3.74 -24.03 46.17
N LEU A 160 -3.81 -24.63 44.97
CA LEU A 160 -3.00 -25.82 44.60
C LEU A 160 -1.53 -25.62 45.00
N PRO A 161 -0.81 -26.65 45.44
CA PRO A 161 0.63 -26.57 45.70
C PRO A 161 1.38 -25.94 44.51
N PRO A 162 2.43 -25.12 44.73
CA PRO A 162 3.17 -24.46 43.64
C PRO A 162 3.68 -25.39 42.53
N GLU A 163 3.89 -26.67 42.86
CA GLU A 163 4.40 -27.72 41.97
C GLU A 163 3.34 -28.27 41.01
N GLU A 164 2.05 -28.15 41.36
CA GLU A 164 0.91 -28.58 40.53
C GLU A 164 0.37 -27.45 39.64
N ARG A 165 0.90 -26.23 39.79
CA ARG A 165 0.51 -25.06 38.98
C ARG A 165 1.39 -24.94 37.73
N VAL A 166 1.36 -25.94 36.85
CA VAL A 166 2.01 -25.87 35.52
C VAL A 166 0.94 -25.72 34.45
N ALA A 167 1.09 -24.71 33.59
CA ALA A 167 0.15 -24.51 32.49
C ALA A 167 0.16 -25.72 31.52
N GLU A 168 -1.03 -26.16 31.13
CA GLU A 168 -1.21 -27.20 30.13
C GLU A 168 -0.97 -26.67 28.71
N LEU A 169 -0.46 -27.54 27.84
CA LEU A 169 -0.32 -27.25 26.42
C LEU A 169 -1.70 -27.32 25.75
N ILE A 170 -1.91 -26.52 24.71
CA ILE A 170 -3.11 -26.64 23.89
C ILE A 170 -3.03 -27.96 23.11
N ALA A 171 -4.06 -28.80 23.27
CA ALA A 171 -4.17 -30.11 22.62
C ALA A 171 -2.86 -30.94 22.76
N PRO A 172 -2.45 -31.29 23.99
CA PRO A 172 -1.12 -31.85 24.27
C PRO A 172 -0.83 -33.16 23.52
N ASP A 173 -1.89 -33.93 23.24
CA ASP A 173 -1.81 -35.22 22.56
C ASP A 173 -1.81 -35.13 21.03
N ARG A 174 -2.00 -33.92 20.48
CA ARG A 174 -2.12 -33.70 19.03
C ARG A 174 -1.11 -32.68 18.51
N GLU A 175 -0.50 -33.01 17.39
CA GLU A 175 0.26 -32.05 16.61
C GLU A 175 -0.68 -31.23 15.72
N LEU A 176 -0.60 -29.90 15.85
CA LEU A 176 -1.40 -28.95 15.08
C LEU A 176 -0.62 -28.51 13.83
N SER A 177 -1.20 -28.61 12.63
CA SER A 177 -0.51 -28.22 11.40
C SER A 177 -0.18 -26.73 11.35
N PHE A 178 0.87 -26.36 10.62
CA PHE A 178 1.29 -24.96 10.48
C PHE A 178 0.19 -24.11 9.82
N GLU A 179 -0.47 -24.65 8.80
CA GLU A 179 -1.58 -23.99 8.10
C GLU A 179 -2.72 -23.69 9.06
N TYR A 180 -2.99 -24.60 10.01
CA TYR A 180 -4.03 -24.41 11.02
C TYR A 180 -3.67 -23.34 12.06
N THR A 181 -2.39 -23.19 12.41
CA THR A 181 -1.99 -22.30 13.52
C THR A 181 -1.52 -20.93 13.08
N CYS A 182 -0.93 -20.77 11.88
CA CYS A 182 -0.20 -19.57 11.48
C CYS A 182 -1.02 -18.26 11.59
N PHE A 183 -2.28 -18.24 11.14
CA PHE A 183 -3.17 -17.07 11.23
C PHE A 183 -4.27 -17.19 12.29
N ARG A 184 -4.35 -18.33 12.99
CA ARG A 184 -5.40 -18.58 13.97
C ARG A 184 -5.10 -17.87 15.28
N GLU A 185 -6.13 -17.36 15.93
CA GLU A 185 -6.02 -16.86 17.31
C GLU A 185 -6.10 -18.05 18.26
N LEU A 186 -4.96 -18.37 18.89
CA LEU A 186 -4.86 -19.43 19.90
C LEU A 186 -4.98 -18.89 21.33
N VAL A 187 -4.99 -17.57 21.47
CA VAL A 187 -5.26 -16.87 22.73
C VAL A 187 -6.46 -15.98 22.47
N ASP A 188 -7.46 -16.04 23.34
CA ASP A 188 -8.64 -15.17 23.23
C ASP A 188 -8.21 -13.70 23.36
N PRO A 189 -8.45 -12.87 22.32
CA PRO A 189 -8.22 -11.44 22.35
C PRO A 189 -8.77 -10.68 23.55
N LEU A 190 -9.92 -11.14 24.05
CA LEU A 190 -10.67 -10.48 25.10
C LEU A 190 -10.21 -10.95 26.48
N ALA A 191 -9.55 -12.12 26.56
CA ALA A 191 -9.04 -12.72 27.79
C ALA A 191 -7.52 -12.57 27.89
N THR A 192 -7.06 -11.42 28.37
CA THR A 192 -5.65 -11.24 28.75
C THR A 192 -5.32 -12.07 30.01
N PRO A 193 -4.12 -12.67 30.10
CA PRO A 193 -3.76 -13.50 31.25
C PRO A 193 -3.69 -12.67 32.53
N SER A 194 -4.41 -13.12 33.56
CA SER A 194 -4.35 -12.57 34.92
C SER A 194 -2.99 -12.82 35.57
N ARG A 195 -2.73 -12.19 36.73
CA ARG A 195 -1.55 -12.52 37.55
C ARG A 195 -1.47 -14.01 37.87
N ASP A 196 -2.60 -14.62 38.22
CA ASP A 196 -2.64 -16.02 38.65
C ASP A 196 -2.45 -16.96 37.45
N THR A 197 -2.94 -16.58 36.26
CA THR A 197 -2.62 -17.27 35.00
C THR A 197 -1.12 -17.22 34.72
N LEU A 198 -0.46 -16.06 34.86
CA LEU A 198 0.98 -15.98 34.61
C LEU A 198 1.80 -16.83 35.60
N ARG A 199 1.33 -17.04 36.84
CA ARG A 199 2.00 -17.90 37.83
C ARG A 199 1.99 -19.39 37.46
N THR A 200 1.06 -19.85 36.60
CA THR A 200 1.07 -21.23 36.09
C THR A 200 2.07 -21.41 34.95
N TRP A 201 2.38 -20.33 34.23
CA TRP A 201 3.35 -20.34 33.14
C TRP A 201 4.78 -20.07 33.62
N LEU A 202 4.94 -19.22 34.63
CA LEU A 202 6.21 -18.61 34.97
C LEU A 202 6.52 -18.74 36.47
N GLU A 203 7.77 -19.03 36.76
CA GLU A 203 8.32 -19.04 38.11
C GLU A 203 9.50 -18.08 38.23
N PRO A 204 9.71 -17.42 39.38
CA PRO A 204 10.85 -16.52 39.55
C PRO A 204 12.19 -17.28 39.46
N ALA A 205 13.12 -16.77 38.66
CA ALA A 205 14.44 -17.38 38.48
C ALA A 205 15.45 -16.96 39.58
N VAL A 206 15.26 -17.51 40.80
CA VAL A 206 16.25 -17.73 41.88
C VAL A 206 16.85 -16.52 42.69
N TRP A 207 16.99 -16.75 44.01
CA TRP A 207 17.72 -16.08 45.15
C TRP A 207 17.77 -14.56 45.37
N ILE A 208 17.52 -13.71 44.37
CA ILE A 208 17.51 -12.25 44.57
C ILE A 208 16.06 -11.82 44.84
N LYS A 209 15.67 -11.70 46.11
CA LYS A 209 14.30 -11.33 46.52
C LYS A 209 13.91 -9.89 46.18
N LYS A 210 14.85 -9.03 45.79
CA LYS A 210 14.56 -7.64 45.48
C LYS A 210 14.01 -7.52 44.06
N ASP A 211 12.80 -6.96 43.97
CA ASP A 211 12.12 -6.49 42.75
C ASP A 211 11.47 -7.52 41.80
N LEU A 212 11.40 -8.80 42.17
CA LEU A 212 10.62 -9.81 41.43
C LEU A 212 9.12 -9.68 41.75
N ARG A 213 8.31 -9.15 40.82
CA ARG A 213 6.86 -9.00 40.98
C ARG A 213 6.07 -9.37 39.73
N ILE A 214 5.19 -10.37 39.86
CA ILE A 214 4.06 -10.55 38.93
C ILE A 214 2.92 -9.71 39.48
N SER A 215 2.61 -8.63 38.78
CA SER A 215 1.52 -7.71 39.12
C SER A 215 0.33 -7.89 38.18
N GLU A 216 -0.82 -7.40 38.60
CA GLU A 216 -1.97 -7.22 37.73
C GLU A 216 -2.31 -5.74 37.71
N ARG A 217 -2.67 -5.24 36.53
CA ARG A 217 -3.30 -3.93 36.37
C ARG A 217 -4.53 -4.10 35.49
N ARG A 218 -5.47 -3.16 35.58
CA ARG A 218 -6.58 -3.11 34.64
C ARG A 218 -6.25 -2.16 33.50
N VAL A 219 -6.39 -2.63 32.27
CA VAL A 219 -6.32 -1.80 31.06
C VAL A 219 -7.63 -2.02 30.32
N ASN A 220 -8.38 -0.95 30.04
CA ASN A 220 -9.70 -1.02 29.43
C ASN A 220 -10.65 -2.00 30.15
N ASN A 221 -10.71 -1.91 31.48
CA ASN A 221 -11.46 -2.81 32.37
C ASN A 221 -11.08 -4.31 32.31
N ARG A 222 -9.96 -4.70 31.69
CA ARG A 222 -9.49 -6.10 31.63
C ARG A 222 -8.24 -6.34 32.49
N PRO A 223 -8.11 -7.49 33.17
CA PRO A 223 -6.92 -7.81 33.96
C PRO A 223 -5.74 -8.11 33.03
N LEU A 224 -4.68 -7.32 33.13
CA LEU A 224 -3.43 -7.50 32.40
C LEU A 224 -2.33 -7.86 33.39
N GLY A 225 -1.89 -9.12 33.34
CA GLY A 225 -0.71 -9.58 34.06
C GLY A 225 0.55 -8.91 33.53
N ALA A 226 1.42 -8.48 34.42
CA ALA A 226 2.70 -7.86 34.09
C ALA A 226 3.84 -8.48 34.91
N LEU A 227 4.96 -8.70 34.25
CA LEU A 227 6.19 -9.20 34.82
C LEU A 227 7.11 -8.02 35.15
N ASN A 228 7.76 -8.07 36.30
CA ASN A 228 8.90 -7.23 36.64
C ASN A 228 9.99 -8.11 37.24
N GLY A 229 11.12 -8.25 36.54
CA GLY A 229 12.25 -9.08 36.95
C GLY A 229 12.52 -10.24 36.01
N ILE A 230 13.00 -11.36 36.53
CA ILE A 230 13.45 -12.52 35.75
C ILE A 230 12.60 -13.75 36.11
N TYR A 231 12.00 -14.36 35.10
CA TYR A 231 11.09 -15.48 35.24
C TYR A 231 11.48 -16.63 34.33
N ARG A 232 11.48 -17.85 34.86
CA ARG A 232 11.67 -19.09 34.12
C ARG A 232 10.31 -19.64 33.67
N LEU A 233 10.23 -20.12 32.44
CA LEU A 233 9.09 -20.87 31.91
C LEU A 233 8.98 -22.22 32.64
N ARG A 234 7.81 -22.50 33.23
CA ARG A 234 7.53 -23.77 33.95
C ARG A 234 7.33 -24.94 32.99
N PRO A 235 6.48 -24.85 31.94
CA PRO A 235 6.35 -25.96 31.00
C PRO A 235 7.68 -26.30 30.32
N LYS A 236 8.02 -27.59 30.28
CA LYS A 236 9.15 -28.08 29.48
C LYS A 236 8.83 -27.91 28.00
N TRP A 237 9.85 -27.60 27.20
CA TRP A 237 9.69 -27.50 25.75
C TRP A 237 9.49 -28.89 25.13
N PRO A 238 8.29 -29.24 24.60
CA PRO A 238 8.06 -30.55 24.02
C PRO A 238 8.73 -30.65 22.63
N ALA A 239 8.86 -31.88 22.12
CA ALA A 239 9.20 -32.07 20.71
C ALA A 239 8.12 -31.43 19.80
N GLY A 240 8.55 -30.66 18.80
CA GLY A 240 7.65 -29.83 17.98
C GLY A 240 7.02 -28.67 18.75
N GLY A 241 7.56 -28.30 19.92
CA GLY A 241 7.02 -27.25 20.77
C GLY A 241 7.05 -25.87 20.10
N VAL A 242 5.91 -25.20 20.14
CA VAL A 242 5.74 -23.81 19.71
C VAL A 242 5.30 -22.98 20.91
N LEU A 243 6.10 -21.98 21.27
CA LEU A 243 5.74 -20.96 22.26
C LEU A 243 5.19 -19.74 21.52
N ARG A 244 3.94 -19.37 21.81
CA ARG A 244 3.32 -18.16 21.26
C ARG A 244 3.18 -17.11 22.36
N LEU A 245 3.67 -15.91 22.08
CA LEU A 245 3.71 -14.79 23.02
C LEU A 245 3.11 -13.54 22.38
N ALA A 246 2.42 -12.74 23.19
CA ALA A 246 2.02 -11.39 22.84
C ALA A 246 2.41 -10.44 23.99
N LEU A 247 3.44 -9.63 23.76
CA LEU A 247 4.03 -8.75 24.76
C LEU A 247 3.58 -7.30 24.55
N PHE A 248 3.46 -6.56 25.65
CA PHE A 248 2.92 -5.19 25.68
C PHE A 248 3.75 -4.31 26.62
N GLU A 249 3.93 -3.03 26.26
CA GLU A 249 4.68 -2.04 27.05
C GLU A 249 6.07 -2.52 27.53
N HIS A 250 6.84 -3.14 26.64
CA HIS A 250 8.23 -3.57 26.90
C HIS A 250 9.24 -2.41 26.84
N GLN A 251 8.94 -1.28 27.50
CA GLN A 251 9.89 -0.19 27.75
C GLN A 251 10.17 -0.09 29.25
N PRO A 252 11.36 -0.49 29.76
CA PRO A 252 12.62 -0.88 29.09
C PRO A 252 12.60 -2.24 28.35
N PRO A 253 13.59 -2.51 27.48
CA PRO A 253 13.65 -3.69 26.60
C PRO A 253 13.57 -5.03 27.35
N VAL A 254 12.79 -5.95 26.79
CA VAL A 254 12.62 -7.33 27.29
C VAL A 254 13.66 -8.24 26.67
N LEU A 255 14.21 -9.14 27.48
CA LEU A 255 15.13 -10.17 27.04
C LEU A 255 14.48 -11.55 27.21
N ILE A 256 14.64 -12.42 26.22
CA ILE A 256 14.26 -13.83 26.31
C ILE A 256 15.52 -14.67 26.12
N HIS A 257 15.90 -15.41 27.16
CA HIS A 257 17.05 -16.30 27.12
C HIS A 257 16.57 -17.72 26.87
N LEU A 258 17.01 -18.34 25.78
CA LEU A 258 16.72 -19.73 25.45
C LEU A 258 18.04 -20.52 25.51
N TRP A 259 18.11 -21.50 26.40
CA TRP A 259 19.32 -22.26 26.68
C TRP A 259 19.20 -23.73 26.29
N ARG A 260 20.28 -24.29 25.74
CA ARG A 260 20.51 -25.72 25.55
C ARG A 260 21.89 -26.06 26.12
N GLY A 261 21.92 -26.57 27.35
CA GLY A 261 23.17 -26.73 28.10
C GLY A 261 23.88 -25.38 28.38
N LYS A 262 25.07 -25.19 27.81
CA LYS A 262 25.93 -23.99 28.00
C LYS A 262 25.87 -22.98 26.87
N GLU A 263 25.19 -23.33 25.77
CA GLU A 263 24.99 -22.45 24.63
C GLU A 263 23.51 -22.09 24.50
N GLY A 264 23.23 -20.91 23.95
CA GLY A 264 21.85 -20.46 23.81
C GLY A 264 21.69 -19.31 22.85
N VAL A 265 20.44 -18.88 22.74
CA VAL A 265 20.00 -17.72 21.96
C VAL A 265 19.40 -16.70 22.91
N LEU A 266 19.90 -15.47 22.84
CA LEU A 266 19.32 -14.31 23.50
C LEU A 266 18.49 -13.54 22.49
N PHE A 267 17.17 -13.48 22.72
CA PHE A 267 16.32 -12.52 22.02
C PHE A 267 16.22 -11.23 22.82
N SER A 268 16.38 -10.09 22.15
CA SER A 268 16.25 -8.77 22.75
C SER A 268 15.21 -7.95 21.98
N PHE A 269 14.21 -7.45 22.70
CA PHE A 269 13.19 -6.54 22.18
C PHE A 269 13.65 -5.11 22.34
N SER A 270 13.93 -4.40 21.24
CA SER A 270 14.18 -2.97 21.28
C SER A 270 12.87 -2.18 21.41
N PRO A 271 12.93 -0.90 21.84
CA PRO A 271 11.80 0.01 21.73
C PRO A 271 11.21 -0.02 20.31
N GLY A 272 9.88 0.04 20.20
CA GLY A 272 9.15 -0.13 18.93
C GLY A 272 8.83 -1.57 18.54
N GLY A 273 9.19 -2.56 19.38
CA GLY A 273 8.78 -3.96 19.22
C GLY A 273 9.52 -4.69 18.11
N TYR A 274 10.79 -4.37 17.92
CA TYR A 274 11.68 -5.11 17.02
C TYR A 274 12.57 -6.03 17.82
N MET A 275 12.81 -7.23 17.28
CA MET A 275 13.59 -8.25 17.96
C MET A 275 14.94 -8.49 17.28
N SER A 276 15.96 -8.75 18.10
CA SER A 276 17.30 -9.19 17.67
C SER A 276 17.66 -10.50 18.35
N ALA A 277 18.37 -11.37 17.65
CA ALA A 277 18.84 -12.67 18.13
C ALA A 277 20.37 -12.70 18.22
N TYR A 278 20.89 -13.05 19.39
CA TYR A 278 22.32 -13.14 19.65
C TYR A 278 22.69 -14.55 20.08
N ARG A 279 23.88 -15.00 19.71
CA ARG A 279 24.52 -16.13 20.38
C ARG A 279 24.82 -15.73 21.83
N GLN A 280 24.53 -16.61 22.79
CA GLN A 280 24.97 -16.45 24.16
C GLN A 280 25.63 -17.72 24.69
N LEU A 281 26.61 -17.54 25.57
CA LEU A 281 27.37 -18.61 26.22
C LEU A 281 27.36 -18.40 27.74
N ARG A 282 27.28 -19.49 28.51
CA ARG A 282 27.37 -19.47 29.98
C ARG A 282 28.32 -20.57 30.48
N GLU A 283 28.94 -20.34 31.63
CA GLU A 283 29.86 -21.31 32.24
C GLU A 283 29.12 -22.35 33.08
N GLY A 284 28.06 -21.94 33.76
CA GLY A 284 27.24 -22.76 34.66
C GLY A 284 25.76 -22.75 34.28
N LYS A 285 24.90 -22.53 35.28
CA LYS A 285 23.44 -22.49 35.16
C LYS A 285 22.89 -21.07 35.40
N GLU A 286 23.70 -20.06 35.11
CA GLU A 286 23.26 -18.67 35.19
C GLU A 286 22.12 -18.42 34.18
N HIS A 287 21.17 -17.56 34.54
CA HIS A 287 20.07 -17.19 33.64
C HIS A 287 20.57 -16.32 32.48
N ALA A 288 21.54 -15.44 32.76
CA ALA A 288 22.19 -14.56 31.80
C ALA A 288 23.60 -15.08 31.48
N GLY A 289 23.98 -15.00 30.21
CA GLY A 289 25.32 -15.34 29.73
C GLY A 289 25.97 -14.21 28.95
N LYS A 290 27.18 -14.47 28.45
CA LYS A 290 27.91 -13.53 27.61
C LYS A 290 27.39 -13.59 26.18
N ALA A 291 26.86 -12.47 25.68
CA ALA A 291 26.47 -12.33 24.27
C ALA A 291 27.72 -12.30 23.37
N GLY A 292 27.67 -13.03 22.26
CA GLY A 292 28.78 -13.17 21.31
C GLY A 292 28.55 -12.41 20.01
N ARG A 293 27.80 -12.99 19.08
CA ARG A 293 27.54 -12.46 17.73
C ARG A 293 26.05 -12.33 17.43
N LEU A 294 25.68 -11.48 16.48
CA LEU A 294 24.32 -11.34 15.99
C LEU A 294 23.98 -12.50 15.01
N TYR A 295 22.94 -13.27 15.33
CA TYR A 295 22.39 -14.29 14.43
C TYR A 295 21.37 -13.71 13.44
N GLY A 296 20.66 -12.65 13.82
CA GLY A 296 19.68 -11.98 12.97
C GLY A 296 18.89 -10.93 13.73
N CYS A 297 18.19 -10.05 13.02
CA CYS A 297 17.32 -9.05 13.62
C CYS A 297 16.21 -8.63 12.66
N GLN A 298 15.16 -8.03 13.21
CA GLN A 298 14.26 -7.16 12.45
C GLN A 298 14.93 -5.79 12.30
N GLN A 299 14.87 -5.20 11.10
CA GLN A 299 15.41 -3.88 10.86
C GLN A 299 14.65 -2.83 11.69
N VAL A 300 15.37 -1.93 12.36
CA VAL A 300 14.77 -0.85 13.16
C VAL A 300 14.97 0.48 12.45
N ARG A 301 13.89 1.22 12.27
CA ARG A 301 13.90 2.62 11.80
C ARG A 301 13.47 3.55 12.93
N LEU A 302 14.01 4.76 12.93
CA LEU A 302 13.53 5.85 13.78
C LEU A 302 12.06 6.17 13.47
N GLU A 303 11.70 6.15 12.19
CA GLU A 303 10.32 6.29 11.69
C GLU A 303 9.93 5.04 10.90
N PRO A 304 9.16 4.11 11.51
CA PRO A 304 8.76 2.87 10.85
C PRO A 304 7.67 3.10 9.79
N SER A 305 7.82 2.44 8.64
CA SER A 305 6.83 2.45 7.57
C SER A 305 5.60 1.58 7.91
N PRO A 306 4.44 1.73 7.25
CA PRO A 306 3.29 0.83 7.41
C PRO A 306 3.65 -0.67 7.26
N LEU A 307 4.59 -1.01 6.40
CA LEU A 307 5.11 -2.36 6.24
C LEU A 307 5.92 -2.84 7.46
N ASP A 308 6.79 -1.99 8.01
CA ASP A 308 7.54 -2.31 9.25
C ASP A 308 6.59 -2.53 10.41
N LEU A 309 5.54 -1.73 10.44
CA LEU A 309 4.47 -1.79 11.41
C LEU A 309 3.67 -3.11 11.32
N VAL A 310 3.49 -3.69 10.13
CA VAL A 310 2.91 -5.03 9.93
C VAL A 310 3.87 -6.17 10.27
N ARG A 311 5.18 -5.95 10.14
CA ARG A 311 6.19 -6.98 10.45
C ARG A 311 6.65 -6.94 11.91
N GLY A 312 6.52 -5.80 12.58
CA GLY A 312 6.94 -5.59 13.97
C GLY A 312 6.20 -6.49 14.96
N LEU A 313 6.74 -6.65 16.16
CA LEU A 313 6.19 -7.50 17.21
C LEU A 313 5.55 -6.71 18.35
N ASP A 314 5.47 -5.39 18.22
CA ASP A 314 4.83 -4.54 19.22
C ASP A 314 3.33 -4.85 19.32
N GLN A 315 2.90 -5.27 20.52
CA GLN A 315 1.48 -5.48 20.86
C GLN A 315 0.75 -6.52 19.97
N VAL A 316 1.49 -7.48 19.41
CA VAL A 316 0.96 -8.55 18.55
C VAL A 316 1.49 -9.92 18.96
N ALA A 317 0.78 -10.98 18.59
CA ALA A 317 1.22 -12.35 18.84
C ALA A 317 2.25 -12.81 17.80
N PHE A 318 3.30 -13.46 18.27
CA PHE A 318 4.33 -14.11 17.45
C PHE A 318 4.69 -15.48 18.04
N GLU A 319 5.34 -16.31 17.22
CA GLU A 319 5.73 -17.66 17.59
C GLU A 319 7.22 -17.84 17.62
N ILE A 320 7.69 -18.63 18.58
CA ILE A 320 9.03 -19.18 18.63
C ILE A 320 8.87 -20.70 18.55
N ARG A 321 9.53 -21.33 17.57
CA ARG A 321 9.50 -22.78 17.36
C ARG A 321 10.89 -23.30 17.05
N HIS A 322 11.18 -24.54 17.45
CA HIS A 322 12.41 -25.24 17.05
C HIS A 322 12.13 -26.13 15.84
N GLN A 323 12.93 -25.98 14.77
CA GLN A 323 12.88 -26.82 13.58
C GLN A 323 14.27 -26.92 12.96
N GLU A 324 14.69 -28.13 12.58
CA GLU A 324 15.92 -28.39 11.80
C GLU A 324 17.19 -27.72 12.35
N GLY A 325 17.34 -27.66 13.68
CA GLY A 325 18.52 -27.04 14.31
C GLY A 325 18.46 -25.51 14.40
N TYR A 326 17.28 -24.92 14.22
CA TYR A 326 17.05 -23.48 14.35
C TYR A 326 15.85 -23.18 15.25
N LEU A 327 15.95 -22.07 15.99
CA LEU A 327 14.78 -21.36 16.50
C LEU A 327 14.28 -20.41 15.41
N LEU A 328 13.07 -20.65 14.94
CA LEU A 328 12.38 -19.79 13.99
C LEU A 328 11.45 -18.84 14.76
N VAL A 329 11.48 -17.58 14.36
CA VAL A 329 10.56 -16.55 14.85
C VAL A 329 9.58 -16.22 13.74
N MET A 330 8.30 -16.53 13.97
CA MET A 330 7.25 -16.39 12.98
C MET A 330 6.22 -15.34 13.42
N ARG A 331 5.73 -14.57 12.45
CA ARG A 331 4.45 -13.87 12.54
C ARG A 331 3.64 -14.32 11.33
N GLY A 332 2.49 -14.95 11.52
CA GLY A 332 1.73 -15.53 10.42
C GLY A 332 2.55 -16.54 9.62
N ASP A 333 2.52 -16.40 8.30
CA ASP A 333 3.38 -17.11 7.35
C ASP A 333 4.63 -16.32 6.95
N HIS A 334 5.13 -15.43 7.81
CA HIS A 334 6.35 -14.68 7.57
C HIS A 334 7.41 -15.01 8.62
N GLU A 335 8.54 -15.54 8.16
CA GLU A 335 9.69 -15.80 9.02
C GLU A 335 10.51 -14.53 9.23
N LEU A 336 10.46 -13.99 10.44
CA LEU A 336 11.13 -12.75 10.81
C LEU A 336 12.64 -12.94 10.96
N MET A 337 13.06 -14.01 11.64
CA MET A 337 14.47 -14.37 11.80
C MET A 337 14.62 -15.83 12.24
N ARG A 338 15.83 -16.36 12.10
CA ARG A 338 16.23 -17.66 12.65
C ARG A 338 17.53 -17.57 13.42
N ALA A 339 17.66 -18.44 14.42
CA ALA A 339 18.86 -18.54 15.24
C ALA A 339 19.27 -20.02 15.40
N PRO A 340 20.53 -20.38 15.13
CA PRO A 340 21.01 -21.75 15.32
C PRO A 340 20.90 -22.21 16.77
N VAL A 341 20.34 -23.39 16.98
CA VAL A 341 20.39 -24.13 18.26
C VAL A 341 20.32 -25.63 18.00
N SER A 342 21.20 -26.38 18.66
CA SER A 342 21.36 -27.83 18.42
C SER A 342 20.13 -28.68 18.76
N GLY A 343 19.16 -28.15 19.51
CA GLY A 343 17.92 -28.83 19.89
C GLY A 343 16.93 -27.90 20.58
N PRO A 344 15.74 -28.40 20.96
CA PRO A 344 14.76 -27.63 21.71
C PRO A 344 15.36 -27.07 23.02
N PRO A 345 15.04 -25.82 23.41
CA PRO A 345 15.55 -25.24 24.64
C PRO A 345 15.18 -26.05 25.90
N ASP A 346 16.16 -26.26 26.79
CA ASP A 346 15.96 -26.90 28.10
C ASP A 346 15.45 -25.91 29.16
N GLU A 347 15.85 -24.64 29.02
CA GLU A 347 15.51 -23.56 29.93
C GLU A 347 15.17 -22.30 29.13
N VAL A 348 14.08 -21.64 29.51
CA VAL A 348 13.64 -20.37 28.93
C VAL A 348 13.41 -19.37 30.04
N TYR A 349 14.06 -18.21 29.94
CA TYR A 349 13.90 -17.10 30.88
C TYR A 349 13.40 -15.85 30.18
N ILE A 350 12.47 -15.15 30.80
CA ILE A 350 12.00 -13.82 30.39
C ILE A 350 12.49 -12.83 31.43
N GLU A 351 13.29 -11.87 31.00
CA GLU A 351 13.81 -10.78 31.83
C GLU A 351 13.26 -9.43 31.36
N GLY A 352 12.78 -8.62 32.30
CA GLY A 352 12.46 -7.22 32.08
C GLY A 352 11.17 -6.79 32.76
N ARG A 353 10.63 -5.65 32.30
CA ARG A 353 9.32 -5.13 32.71
C ARG A 353 8.38 -5.17 31.52
N VAL A 354 7.35 -6.01 31.56
CA VAL A 354 6.47 -6.25 30.41
C VAL A 354 5.08 -6.69 30.80
N GLY A 355 4.07 -6.16 30.12
CA GLY A 355 2.71 -6.70 30.15
C GLY A 355 2.60 -7.91 29.23
N VAL A 356 1.96 -8.98 29.69
CA VAL A 356 1.71 -10.17 28.86
C VAL A 356 0.24 -10.14 28.45
N SER A 357 -0.02 -9.90 27.18
CA SER A 357 -1.37 -9.90 26.62
C SER A 357 -1.82 -11.28 26.14
N GLY A 358 -0.86 -12.19 25.89
CA GLY A 358 -1.14 -13.57 25.56
C GLY A 358 0.08 -14.47 25.71
N ILE A 359 -0.15 -15.70 26.17
CA ILE A 359 0.84 -16.75 26.28
C ILE A 359 0.16 -18.10 26.09
N CYS A 360 0.68 -18.93 25.20
CA CYS A 360 0.30 -20.33 25.09
C CYS A 360 1.42 -21.18 24.49
N MET A 361 1.32 -22.49 24.66
CA MET A 361 2.25 -23.45 24.11
C MET A 361 1.49 -24.65 23.54
N TYR A 362 1.97 -25.20 22.43
CA TYR A 362 1.34 -26.33 21.75
C TYR A 362 2.39 -27.10 20.93
N ARG A 363 2.02 -28.31 20.46
CA ARG A 363 2.84 -29.08 19.52
C ARG A 363 2.45 -28.71 18.09
N GLY A 364 3.35 -28.08 17.36
CA GLY A 364 3.11 -27.60 16.01
C GLY A 364 3.87 -28.42 14.96
N GLY A 365 3.23 -28.63 13.81
CA GLY A 365 3.86 -29.21 12.63
C GLY A 365 4.89 -28.29 11.98
N PRO A 366 5.74 -28.84 11.10
CA PRO A 366 6.85 -28.11 10.49
C PRO A 366 6.34 -26.94 9.65
N VAL A 367 7.09 -25.84 9.64
CA VAL A 367 6.89 -24.75 8.70
C VAL A 367 7.26 -25.27 7.30
N PRO A 368 6.36 -25.16 6.30
CA PRO A 368 6.66 -25.58 4.95
C PRO A 368 7.87 -24.84 4.38
N GLU A 369 8.72 -25.55 3.65
CA GLU A 369 9.89 -24.97 2.99
C GLU A 369 9.47 -23.83 2.04
N SER A 370 8.30 -23.90 1.41
CA SER A 370 7.79 -22.82 0.56
C SER A 370 7.61 -21.50 1.31
N VAL A 371 7.36 -21.50 2.63
CA VAL A 371 7.22 -20.29 3.45
C VAL A 371 8.61 -19.71 3.79
N VAL A 372 9.53 -20.60 4.15
CA VAL A 372 10.94 -20.29 4.47
C VAL A 372 11.68 -19.76 3.23
N VAL A 373 11.53 -20.46 2.10
CA VAL A 373 12.16 -20.12 0.82
C VAL A 373 11.46 -18.95 0.15
N LYS A 374 10.14 -18.75 0.23
CA LYS A 374 9.54 -17.51 -0.35
C LYS A 374 9.96 -16.24 0.38
N THR A 375 10.24 -16.32 1.68
CA THR A 375 10.71 -15.16 2.45
C THR A 375 12.18 -14.83 2.18
N ARG A 376 12.99 -15.78 1.70
CA ARG A 376 14.46 -15.65 1.67
C ARG A 376 15.20 -16.28 0.48
N GLY A 377 14.48 -16.98 -0.39
CA GLY A 377 14.90 -17.80 -1.53
C GLY A 377 15.50 -17.00 -2.66
N ARG A 378 16.62 -16.38 -2.34
CA ARG A 378 17.59 -15.79 -3.26
C ARG A 378 18.97 -16.44 -3.09
N ALA A 379 19.02 -17.58 -2.38
CA ALA A 379 20.15 -18.51 -2.41
C ALA A 379 20.13 -19.30 -3.73
N GLY A 380 21.29 -19.55 -4.32
CA GLY A 380 21.43 -20.26 -5.60
C GLY A 380 21.56 -19.38 -6.86
N ARG A 381 21.87 -18.08 -6.70
CA ARG A 381 22.18 -17.21 -7.84
C ARG A 381 23.57 -17.55 -8.35
N PRO A 382 23.78 -17.74 -9.68
CA PRO A 382 25.12 -17.92 -10.21
C PRO A 382 25.95 -16.68 -9.87
N GLY A 383 27.03 -16.89 -9.14
CA GLY A 383 27.95 -15.85 -8.71
C GLY A 383 29.38 -16.34 -8.85
N TRP A 384 30.33 -15.41 -8.83
CA TRP A 384 31.74 -15.77 -8.77
C TRP A 384 32.08 -16.14 -7.32
N ALA A 385 31.85 -17.41 -6.98
CA ALA A 385 32.06 -17.95 -5.64
C ALA A 385 33.51 -18.43 -5.46
N LEU A 386 34.15 -17.93 -4.41
CA LEU A 386 35.53 -18.22 -4.04
C LEU A 386 35.53 -18.79 -2.63
N ASP A 387 35.84 -20.08 -2.51
CA ASP A 387 36.07 -20.74 -1.24
C ASP A 387 37.48 -20.45 -0.70
N ALA A 388 37.82 -21.02 0.46
CA ALA A 388 39.11 -20.82 1.11
C ALA A 388 40.29 -21.15 0.18
N ALA A 389 40.20 -22.24 -0.57
CA ALA A 389 41.26 -22.65 -1.49
C ALA A 389 41.38 -21.70 -2.69
N ALA A 390 40.26 -21.32 -3.31
CA ALA A 390 40.24 -20.41 -4.45
C ALA A 390 40.75 -19.00 -4.08
N LEU A 391 40.40 -18.50 -2.88
CA LEU A 391 40.85 -17.20 -2.37
C LEU A 391 42.37 -17.08 -2.34
N THR A 392 43.08 -18.15 -1.95
CA THR A 392 44.55 -18.15 -1.87
C THR A 392 45.24 -18.08 -3.23
N LYS A 393 44.57 -18.52 -4.29
CA LYS A 393 45.10 -18.54 -5.66
C LYS A 393 45.00 -17.19 -6.37
N LEU A 394 44.21 -16.26 -5.84
CA LEU A 394 44.03 -14.94 -6.43
C LEU A 394 45.26 -14.03 -6.23
N ASP A 395 45.46 -13.15 -7.21
CA ASP A 395 46.45 -12.08 -7.16
C ASP A 395 45.86 -10.87 -6.41
N TRP A 396 46.09 -10.84 -5.09
CA TRP A 396 45.65 -9.76 -4.21
C TRP A 396 46.65 -8.60 -4.30
N LYS A 397 46.17 -7.43 -4.72
CA LYS A 397 46.99 -6.23 -4.84
C LYS A 397 46.77 -5.31 -3.65
N GLY A 398 47.77 -4.53 -3.27
CA GLY A 398 47.61 -3.51 -2.24
C GLY A 398 48.92 -3.10 -1.59
N GLU A 399 48.82 -2.40 -0.47
CA GLU A 399 49.94 -1.85 0.27
C GLU A 399 50.09 -2.58 1.60
N LEU A 400 51.26 -3.19 1.81
CA LEU A 400 51.60 -3.97 3.00
C LEU A 400 52.91 -3.44 3.60
N PRO A 401 52.85 -2.54 4.60
CA PRO A 401 54.02 -2.08 5.35
C PRO A 401 54.77 -3.23 6.05
N GLU A 402 56.02 -2.98 6.46
CA GLU A 402 57.03 -3.96 6.91
C GLU A 402 56.58 -4.92 8.03
N LYS A 403 55.64 -4.49 8.90
CA LYS A 403 55.07 -5.30 10.00
C LYS A 403 53.71 -5.94 9.69
N THR A 404 53.30 -5.95 8.42
CA THR A 404 52.01 -6.48 7.99
C THR A 404 52.18 -7.51 6.89
N ALA A 405 51.33 -8.52 6.90
CA ALA A 405 51.41 -9.63 5.97
C ALA A 405 50.02 -10.11 5.56
N LEU A 406 49.94 -10.60 4.32
CA LEU A 406 48.79 -11.30 3.78
C LEU A 406 49.10 -12.80 3.76
N GLY A 407 48.65 -13.51 4.79
CA GLY A 407 48.74 -14.95 4.90
C GLY A 407 47.73 -15.65 4.01
N LYS A 408 48.16 -16.71 3.31
CA LYS A 408 47.34 -17.56 2.45
C LYS A 408 47.38 -19.00 2.96
N ASP A 409 46.26 -19.49 3.49
CA ASP A 409 46.11 -20.84 4.04
C ASP A 409 44.95 -21.55 3.32
N VAL A 410 45.22 -22.69 2.68
CA VAL A 410 44.22 -23.43 1.88
C VAL A 410 43.02 -23.89 2.72
N GLY A 411 43.20 -24.18 4.01
CA GLY A 411 42.15 -24.63 4.92
C GLY A 411 41.43 -23.49 5.67
N ARG A 412 42.13 -22.39 5.96
CA ARG A 412 41.57 -21.24 6.72
C ARG A 412 41.16 -20.04 5.84
N GLY A 413 41.66 -19.95 4.61
CA GLY A 413 41.42 -18.87 3.67
C GLY A 413 42.51 -17.81 3.70
N LEU A 414 42.10 -16.54 3.58
CA LEU A 414 43.00 -15.39 3.49
C LEU A 414 43.03 -14.64 4.82
N THR A 415 44.21 -14.38 5.37
CA THR A 415 44.38 -13.61 6.61
C THR A 415 45.23 -12.38 6.35
N LEU A 416 44.66 -11.19 6.55
CA LEU A 416 45.43 -9.95 6.63
C LEU A 416 45.71 -9.66 8.10
N SER A 417 46.99 -9.60 8.48
CA SER A 417 47.39 -9.36 9.87
C SER A 417 48.68 -8.55 9.97
N GLY A 418 48.84 -7.84 11.09
CA GLY A 418 50.08 -7.12 11.37
C GLY A 418 50.03 -6.34 12.68
N GLU A 419 51.20 -5.89 13.12
CA GLU A 419 51.34 -4.92 14.20
C GLU A 419 51.21 -3.52 13.62
N VAL A 420 50.20 -2.78 14.10
CA VAL A 420 49.83 -1.47 13.55
C VAL A 420 50.03 -0.39 14.62
N GLU A 421 50.94 0.55 14.34
CA GLU A 421 51.28 1.69 15.20
C GLU A 421 50.43 2.94 14.85
N ASN A 422 50.23 3.87 15.80
CA ASN A 422 49.33 5.03 15.66
C ASN A 422 49.60 5.95 14.46
N THR A 423 50.81 5.91 13.91
CA THR A 423 51.31 6.73 12.78
C THR A 423 51.51 5.93 11.50
N SER A 424 51.15 4.65 11.48
CA SER A 424 51.37 3.77 10.33
C SER A 424 50.37 4.04 9.20
N VAL A 425 50.80 3.82 7.96
CA VAL A 425 49.94 3.84 6.77
C VAL A 425 49.03 2.62 6.80
N ASP A 426 47.76 2.80 6.40
CA ASP A 426 46.79 1.72 6.32
C ASP A 426 47.31 0.58 5.43
N SER A 427 47.16 -0.66 5.92
CA SER A 427 47.51 -1.85 5.14
C SER A 427 46.26 -2.40 4.48
N TYR A 428 46.32 -2.73 3.20
CA TYR A 428 45.15 -3.26 2.50
C TYR A 428 45.52 -4.26 1.41
N ALA A 429 44.58 -5.15 1.13
CA ALA A 429 44.64 -6.09 0.02
C ALA A 429 43.28 -6.14 -0.66
N LEU A 430 43.25 -6.05 -1.99
CA LEU A 430 42.04 -5.99 -2.79
C LEU A 430 42.11 -6.84 -4.06
N ILE A 431 40.94 -7.15 -4.60
CA ILE A 431 40.75 -7.77 -5.92
C ILE A 431 39.68 -7.01 -6.71
N PRO A 432 39.68 -7.11 -8.06
CA PRO A 432 38.60 -6.59 -8.88
C PRO A 432 37.26 -7.27 -8.55
N SER A 433 36.18 -6.48 -8.54
CA SER A 433 34.81 -6.97 -8.32
C SER A 433 33.86 -6.71 -9.49
N GLY A 434 34.36 -6.15 -10.61
CA GLY A 434 33.55 -5.68 -11.74
C GLY A 434 33.00 -4.27 -11.52
N LYS A 435 32.67 -3.56 -12.62
CA LYS A 435 32.27 -2.14 -12.62
C LYS A 435 30.75 -1.92 -12.63
N GLU A 436 29.97 -2.98 -12.80
CA GLU A 436 28.53 -2.87 -12.95
C GLU A 436 27.84 -2.54 -11.62
N LEU A 437 26.71 -1.86 -11.68
CA LEU A 437 25.85 -1.63 -10.52
C LEU A 437 25.06 -2.90 -10.17
N PHE A 438 24.54 -2.92 -8.95
CA PHE A 438 23.61 -3.95 -8.46
C PHE A 438 24.28 -5.31 -8.26
N ASN A 439 25.21 -5.34 -7.31
CA ASN A 439 25.90 -6.57 -6.91
C ASN A 439 25.64 -6.88 -5.44
N GLU A 440 25.48 -8.16 -5.12
CA GLU A 440 25.61 -8.65 -3.75
C GLU A 440 27.04 -9.17 -3.54
N ILE A 441 27.66 -8.80 -2.42
CA ILE A 441 28.96 -9.31 -2.01
C ILE A 441 28.74 -10.12 -0.73
N VAL A 442 28.90 -11.44 -0.84
CA VAL A 442 28.71 -12.40 0.24
C VAL A 442 30.07 -12.82 0.80
N LEU A 443 30.18 -12.78 2.13
CA LEU A 443 31.44 -12.92 2.85
C LEU A 443 31.24 -13.88 4.02
N ARG A 444 32.22 -14.76 4.28
CA ARG A 444 32.32 -15.51 5.53
C ARG A 444 33.61 -15.15 6.25
N LEU A 445 33.49 -14.61 7.45
CA LEU A 445 34.62 -14.24 8.30
C LEU A 445 34.82 -15.28 9.38
N GLU A 446 36.04 -15.78 9.51
CA GLU A 446 36.40 -16.70 10.59
C GLU A 446 36.86 -15.97 11.85
N ASP A 447 37.56 -14.85 11.67
CA ASP A 447 38.14 -14.07 12.75
C ASP A 447 38.32 -12.61 12.30
N ALA A 448 38.15 -11.67 13.23
CA ALA A 448 38.39 -10.25 13.02
C ALA A 448 38.87 -9.64 14.34
N THR A 449 39.54 -8.49 14.31
CA THR A 449 39.86 -7.73 15.51
C THR A 449 39.39 -6.29 15.33
N PRO A 450 39.14 -5.54 16.43
CA PRO A 450 38.92 -4.10 16.34
C PRO A 450 40.00 -3.40 15.53
N GLY A 451 39.61 -2.43 14.70
CA GLY A 451 40.55 -1.71 13.83
C GLY A 451 40.81 -2.37 12.48
N THR A 452 40.03 -3.38 12.11
CA THR A 452 40.02 -4.00 10.77
C THR A 452 38.75 -3.66 10.01
N ALA A 453 38.77 -3.74 8.68
CA ALA A 453 37.61 -3.43 7.85
C ALA A 453 37.57 -4.25 6.56
N ILE A 454 36.37 -4.34 6.00
CA ILE A 454 36.12 -4.74 4.61
C ILE A 454 35.66 -3.49 3.87
N PHE A 455 36.25 -3.23 2.72
CA PHE A 455 35.93 -2.04 1.94
C PHE A 455 35.69 -2.35 0.47
N LEU A 456 34.93 -1.45 -0.15
CA LEU A 456 34.65 -1.38 -1.57
C LEU A 456 35.35 -0.14 -2.12
N GLY A 457 36.17 -0.34 -3.15
CA GLY A 457 37.00 0.70 -3.75
C GLY A 457 36.63 1.00 -5.20
N ASP A 458 37.20 2.09 -5.72
CA ASP A 458 37.17 2.41 -7.15
C ASP A 458 38.20 1.58 -7.94
N GLU A 459 38.36 1.86 -9.23
CA GLU A 459 39.33 1.15 -10.08
C GLU A 459 40.79 1.32 -9.65
N LYS A 460 41.11 2.40 -8.96
CA LYS A 460 42.44 2.67 -8.42
C LYS A 460 42.63 2.05 -7.03
N GLY A 461 41.60 1.41 -6.49
CA GLY A 461 41.61 0.86 -5.13
C GLY A 461 41.35 1.90 -4.04
N ALA A 462 40.98 3.13 -4.39
CA ALA A 462 40.65 4.16 -3.41
C ALA A 462 39.35 3.78 -2.69
N PRO A 463 39.32 3.80 -1.34
CA PRO A 463 38.20 3.26 -0.58
C PRO A 463 36.98 4.18 -0.68
N LEU A 464 35.88 3.66 -1.22
CA LEU A 464 34.62 4.39 -1.37
C LEU A 464 33.68 4.15 -0.18
N PHE A 465 33.57 2.90 0.28
CA PHE A 465 32.72 2.50 1.41
C PHE A 465 33.31 1.31 2.12
N GLY A 466 32.89 1.05 3.36
CA GLY A 466 33.22 -0.20 4.02
C GLY A 466 32.42 -0.45 5.28
N ILE A 467 32.63 -1.64 5.81
CA ILE A 467 32.22 -2.03 7.14
C ILE A 467 33.47 -2.26 7.98
N GLY A 468 33.50 -1.66 9.16
CA GLY A 468 34.57 -1.72 10.11
C GLY A 468 34.21 -2.55 11.32
N PHE A 469 35.19 -3.24 11.89
CA PHE A 469 35.08 -3.96 13.15
C PHE A 469 35.62 -3.09 14.26
N VAL A 470 34.76 -2.76 15.21
CA VAL A 470 35.01 -1.75 16.25
C VAL A 470 34.86 -2.39 17.63
N LEU A 471 35.64 -1.95 18.61
CA LEU A 471 35.52 -2.41 19.99
C LEU A 471 34.20 -1.89 20.59
N ASN A 472 33.40 -2.78 21.18
CA ASN A 472 32.25 -2.37 21.98
C ASN A 472 32.54 -2.57 23.46
N LYS A 473 32.42 -1.51 24.27
CA LYS A 473 32.73 -1.54 25.70
C LYS A 473 31.89 -2.54 26.49
N GLN A 474 30.68 -2.87 26.01
CA GLN A 474 29.76 -3.76 26.73
C GLN A 474 29.84 -5.24 26.34
N THR A 475 30.28 -5.58 25.12
CA THR A 475 30.10 -6.95 24.60
C THR A 475 31.38 -7.61 24.10
N ASN A 476 32.17 -6.90 23.28
CA ASN A 476 33.53 -7.19 22.81
C ASN A 476 33.76 -6.56 21.42
N GLY A 477 32.74 -6.50 20.55
CA GLY A 477 32.90 -5.95 19.20
C GLY A 477 31.60 -5.76 18.42
N VAL A 478 31.57 -4.75 17.55
CA VAL A 478 30.43 -4.39 16.69
C VAL A 478 30.86 -4.03 15.27
N ILE A 479 29.97 -4.23 14.32
CA ILE A 479 30.12 -3.83 12.93
C ILE A 479 29.60 -2.40 12.79
N SER A 480 30.44 -1.49 12.30
CA SER A 480 30.06 -0.11 12.01
C SER A 480 30.25 0.19 10.53
N PHE A 481 29.43 1.08 9.98
CA PHE A 481 29.72 1.62 8.66
C PHE A 481 30.87 2.61 8.75
N VAL A 482 31.72 2.60 7.74
CA VAL A 482 32.82 3.55 7.59
C VAL A 482 32.40 4.64 6.61
N PRO A 483 32.55 5.94 6.97
CA PRO A 483 32.27 7.04 6.05
C PRO A 483 33.07 6.95 4.74
N PRO A 484 32.52 7.42 3.62
CA PRO A 484 33.22 7.38 2.33
C PRO A 484 34.52 8.18 2.34
N GLY A 485 35.60 7.59 1.83
CA GLY A 485 36.88 8.27 1.64
C GLY A 485 37.68 8.55 2.92
N ASP A 486 37.15 8.25 4.12
CA ASP A 486 37.83 8.48 5.39
C ASP A 486 37.67 7.29 6.34
N PHE A 487 38.56 6.31 6.19
CA PHE A 487 38.65 5.14 7.07
C PHE A 487 39.24 5.47 8.44
N ASN A 488 39.89 6.62 8.59
CA ASN A 488 40.37 7.11 9.88
C ASN A 488 39.23 7.68 10.74
N ALA A 489 38.12 8.09 10.12
CA ALA A 489 36.88 8.45 10.81
C ALA A 489 36.11 7.23 11.38
N MET A 490 36.59 6.00 11.15
CA MET A 490 36.00 4.82 11.77
C MET A 490 36.07 4.96 13.31
N PRO A 491 34.94 4.83 14.03
CA PRO A 491 34.95 4.85 15.48
C PRO A 491 35.88 3.76 16.02
N ARG A 492 36.71 4.09 17.01
CA ARG A 492 37.63 3.13 17.64
C ARG A 492 36.91 2.26 18.67
N GLU A 493 36.02 2.91 19.40
CA GLU A 493 35.20 2.31 20.43
C GLU A 493 33.78 2.84 20.30
N GLN A 494 32.82 1.98 20.59
CA GLN A 494 31.43 2.34 20.78
C GLN A 494 30.94 1.78 22.11
N ASP A 495 29.92 2.43 22.67
CA ASP A 495 29.24 1.96 23.88
C ASP A 495 27.77 1.80 23.56
N ILE A 496 27.45 0.67 22.93
CA ILE A 496 26.11 0.36 22.45
C ILE A 496 25.52 -0.73 23.35
N PRO A 497 24.58 -0.39 24.25
CA PRO A 497 23.94 -1.40 25.08
C PRO A 497 23.00 -2.27 24.24
N ILE A 498 23.03 -3.58 24.53
CA ILE A 498 22.03 -4.54 24.00
C ILE A 498 20.61 -4.07 24.36
N ARG A 499 20.49 -3.47 25.54
CA ARG A 499 19.25 -2.85 26.03
C ARG A 499 19.10 -1.47 25.38
N GLY A 500 18.36 -1.40 24.27
CA GLY A 500 17.88 -0.12 23.72
C GLY A 500 17.88 -0.04 22.20
N GLN A 501 18.65 -0.87 21.50
CA GLN A 501 18.71 -0.90 20.04
C GLN A 501 19.31 -2.20 19.52
N VAL A 502 19.22 -2.43 18.20
CA VAL A 502 19.94 -3.53 17.53
C VAL A 502 21.45 -3.26 17.62
N VAL A 503 22.19 -4.21 18.18
CA VAL A 503 23.64 -4.14 18.28
C VAL A 503 24.23 -5.07 17.22
N PRO A 504 24.93 -4.57 16.20
CA PRO A 504 25.46 -5.39 15.12
C PRO A 504 26.74 -6.13 15.56
N MET A 505 26.64 -7.02 16.55
CA MET A 505 27.80 -7.74 17.08
C MET A 505 28.38 -8.71 16.05
N TRP A 506 29.70 -8.71 15.91
CA TRP A 506 30.40 -9.70 15.09
C TRP A 506 31.02 -10.79 15.98
N GLY A 507 31.30 -11.94 15.39
CA GLY A 507 32.07 -13.00 16.01
C GLY A 507 32.57 -14.01 14.99
N SER A 508 33.25 -15.05 15.47
CA SER A 508 33.81 -16.08 14.60
C SER A 508 32.75 -16.79 13.76
N GLY A 509 33.08 -17.10 12.51
CA GLY A 509 32.23 -17.80 11.54
C GLY A 509 31.02 -16.99 11.05
N GLN A 510 31.07 -15.66 11.10
CA GLN A 510 29.95 -14.79 10.73
C GLN A 510 29.81 -14.70 9.21
N TRP A 511 28.58 -14.91 8.73
CA TRP A 511 28.23 -14.60 7.35
C TRP A 511 27.70 -13.17 7.24
N LEU A 512 28.21 -12.44 6.25
CA LEU A 512 27.82 -11.08 5.91
C LEU A 512 27.45 -11.02 4.43
N LYS A 513 26.45 -10.20 4.11
CA LYS A 513 26.12 -9.86 2.72
C LYS A 513 25.97 -8.35 2.59
N LEU A 514 26.65 -7.79 1.61
CA LEU A 514 26.54 -6.38 1.23
C LEU A 514 25.75 -6.29 -0.07
N ALA A 515 24.54 -5.70 -0.03
CA ALA A 515 23.83 -5.34 -1.27
C ALA A 515 24.29 -3.95 -1.70
N VAL A 516 24.99 -3.90 -2.82
CA VAL A 516 25.68 -2.72 -3.33
C VAL A 516 24.84 -2.14 -4.46
N GLY A 517 24.08 -1.11 -4.09
CA GLY A 517 23.43 -0.23 -5.03
C GLY A 517 24.34 0.91 -5.45
N ARG A 518 23.75 1.88 -6.14
CA ARG A 518 24.48 3.07 -6.54
C ARG A 518 24.73 4.03 -5.39
N ASP A 519 23.64 4.37 -4.71
CA ASP A 519 23.55 5.35 -3.64
C ASP A 519 23.22 4.69 -2.29
N VAL A 520 23.11 3.37 -2.27
CA VAL A 520 22.78 2.59 -1.07
C VAL A 520 23.74 1.43 -0.90
N LEU A 521 24.12 1.20 0.34
CA LEU A 521 24.81 -0.01 0.79
C LEU A 521 23.98 -0.62 1.92
N ARG A 522 23.60 -1.88 1.78
CA ARG A 522 22.85 -2.62 2.82
C ARG A 522 23.70 -3.72 3.40
N LEU A 523 23.75 -3.78 4.72
CA LEU A 523 24.40 -4.84 5.47
C LEU A 523 23.36 -5.86 5.91
N PHE A 524 23.59 -7.12 5.54
CA PHE A 524 22.85 -8.28 6.00
C PHE A 524 23.79 -9.21 6.78
N VAL A 525 23.22 -9.90 7.76
CA VAL A 525 23.87 -11.01 8.47
C VAL A 525 23.13 -12.30 8.19
N GLY A 526 23.86 -13.41 8.21
CA GLY A 526 23.30 -14.76 8.06
C GLY A 526 24.02 -15.76 8.95
N ASN A 527 23.47 -16.97 9.01
CA ASN A 527 24.02 -18.08 9.80
C ASN A 527 24.62 -19.19 8.94
N ASP A 528 24.15 -19.31 7.70
CA ASP A 528 24.42 -20.41 6.77
C ASP A 528 24.87 -19.94 5.38
N GLY A 529 24.84 -18.62 5.10
CA GLY A 529 25.14 -18.06 3.79
C GLY A 529 23.94 -18.04 2.82
N GLU A 530 22.79 -18.51 3.26
CA GLU A 530 21.57 -18.63 2.45
C GLU A 530 20.45 -17.73 2.99
N HIS A 531 20.27 -17.70 4.31
CA HIS A 531 19.25 -16.93 4.98
C HIS A 531 19.82 -15.62 5.53
N TRP A 532 19.21 -14.51 5.13
CA TRP A 532 19.74 -13.17 5.38
C TRP A 532 18.74 -12.28 6.12
N ASN A 533 19.22 -11.58 7.14
CA ASN A 533 18.49 -10.53 7.86
C ASN A 533 19.17 -9.18 7.64
N GLU A 534 18.42 -8.15 7.22
CA GLU A 534 18.96 -6.79 7.08
C GLU A 534 19.20 -6.18 8.46
N VAL A 535 20.42 -5.68 8.66
CA VAL A 535 20.84 -5.08 9.93
C VAL A 535 20.81 -3.57 9.85
N LYS A 536 21.42 -3.01 8.79
CA LYS A 536 21.59 -1.56 8.65
C LYS A 536 21.73 -1.17 7.18
N THR A 537 21.17 -0.02 6.83
CA THR A 537 21.29 0.61 5.51
C THR A 537 22.11 1.89 5.64
N MET A 538 23.00 2.14 4.69
CA MET A 538 23.70 3.42 4.55
C MET A 538 23.38 4.02 3.19
N GLN A 539 23.06 5.32 3.17
CA GLN A 539 22.81 6.08 1.96
C GLN A 539 23.94 7.06 1.70
N ARG A 540 24.35 7.18 0.44
CA ARG A 540 25.43 8.04 -0.06
C ARG A 540 24.87 9.42 -0.41
N LYS A 541 24.57 10.23 0.61
CA LYS A 541 24.09 11.61 0.41
C LYS A 541 25.27 12.58 0.20
N GLY A 542 25.14 13.48 -0.78
CA GLY A 542 25.87 14.75 -0.82
C GLY A 542 27.38 14.75 -1.11
N THR A 543 28.04 13.62 -1.36
CA THR A 543 29.49 13.59 -1.61
C THR A 543 29.80 13.47 -3.11
N GLY A 544 30.87 14.13 -3.58
CA GLY A 544 31.39 13.98 -4.96
C GLY A 544 31.71 12.53 -5.33
N TYR A 545 31.94 11.68 -4.33
CA TYR A 545 32.06 10.24 -4.46
C TYR A 545 30.82 9.59 -5.07
N SER A 546 29.58 10.08 -4.87
CA SER A 546 28.32 9.48 -5.38
C SER A 546 28.34 9.07 -6.87
N ARG A 547 29.26 9.63 -7.67
CA ARG A 547 29.42 9.38 -9.10
C ARG A 547 30.39 8.23 -9.44
N VAL A 548 31.23 7.78 -8.51
CA VAL A 548 32.27 6.77 -8.75
C VAL A 548 31.72 5.36 -8.48
N PRO A 549 31.83 4.42 -9.44
CA PRO A 549 31.43 3.03 -9.25
C PRO A 549 32.34 2.27 -8.30
N PHE A 550 31.77 1.27 -7.64
CA PHE A 550 32.52 0.22 -6.96
C PHE A 550 33.12 -0.71 -8.00
N SER A 551 34.44 -0.92 -7.94
CA SER A 551 35.19 -1.76 -8.88
C SER A 551 36.10 -2.77 -8.20
N THR A 552 36.36 -2.62 -6.91
CA THR A 552 37.19 -3.53 -6.12
C THR A 552 36.54 -3.86 -4.78
N VAL A 553 36.89 -5.03 -4.24
CA VAL A 553 36.59 -5.44 -2.86
C VAL A 553 37.90 -5.77 -2.14
N GLY A 554 38.04 -5.37 -0.89
CA GLY A 554 39.29 -5.55 -0.15
C GLY A 554 39.15 -5.66 1.37
N LEU A 555 40.22 -6.15 1.98
CA LEU A 555 40.46 -6.19 3.42
C LEU A 555 41.41 -5.06 3.81
N ARG A 556 41.23 -4.47 4.99
CA ARG A 556 42.03 -3.34 5.47
C ARG A 556 42.35 -3.44 6.96
N LEU A 557 43.58 -3.09 7.33
CA LEU A 557 44.01 -2.75 8.68
C LEU A 557 44.11 -1.22 8.76
N VAL A 558 43.33 -0.58 9.64
CA VAL A 558 43.31 0.89 9.74
C VAL A 558 44.56 1.35 10.50
N GLY A 559 45.35 2.29 9.97
CA GLY A 559 46.63 2.71 10.56
C GLY A 559 46.50 3.45 11.90
N SER A 560 45.40 4.18 12.14
CA SER A 560 45.26 5.00 13.34
C SER A 560 44.91 4.18 14.61
N GLY A 561 45.59 4.39 15.75
CA GLY A 561 45.33 3.68 17.03
C GLY A 561 46.27 4.06 18.20
N LYS A 562 45.74 4.29 19.43
CA LYS A 562 46.52 4.85 20.56
C LYS A 562 47.72 4.01 21.05
N GLN A 563 47.75 2.72 20.76
CA GLN A 563 48.78 1.76 21.19
C GLN A 563 49.04 0.79 20.06
N GLU A 564 50.27 0.26 20.00
CA GLU A 564 50.62 -0.84 19.11
C GLU A 564 49.71 -2.03 19.42
N GLN A 565 48.95 -2.47 18.43
CA GLN A 565 48.01 -3.59 18.56
C GLN A 565 48.14 -4.50 17.36
N VAL A 566 48.16 -5.80 17.64
CA VAL A 566 48.04 -6.83 16.61
C VAL A 566 46.63 -6.78 16.05
N ARG A 567 46.52 -6.52 14.76
CA ARG A 567 45.24 -6.52 14.03
C ARG A 567 45.20 -7.70 13.09
N LYS A 568 44.03 -8.32 12.96
CA LYS A 568 43.83 -9.51 12.13
C LYS A 568 42.41 -9.58 11.61
N ILE A 569 42.27 -9.92 10.33
CA ILE A 569 40.99 -10.28 9.71
C ILE A 569 41.20 -11.49 8.79
N THR A 570 40.33 -12.49 8.93
CA THR A 570 40.40 -13.76 8.18
C THR A 570 39.13 -13.99 7.39
N LEU A 571 39.28 -14.01 6.07
CA LEU A 571 38.23 -14.25 5.09
C LEU A 571 38.30 -15.70 4.58
N ARG A 572 37.21 -16.44 4.73
CA ARG A 572 37.13 -17.85 4.30
C ARG A 572 36.30 -18.04 3.04
N HIS A 573 35.41 -17.11 2.74
CA HIS A 573 34.58 -17.16 1.55
C HIS A 573 34.30 -15.75 1.06
N LEU A 574 34.37 -15.57 -0.26
CA LEU A 574 33.94 -14.38 -0.98
C LEU A 574 33.11 -14.81 -2.17
N GLU A 575 31.97 -14.17 -2.37
CA GLU A 575 31.19 -14.37 -3.57
C GLU A 575 30.61 -13.05 -4.05
N ILE A 576 30.73 -12.79 -5.34
CA ILE A 576 30.17 -11.61 -6.00
C ILE A 576 29.05 -12.08 -6.92
N ARG A 577 27.83 -11.61 -6.63
CA ARG A 577 26.60 -12.01 -7.34
C ARG A 577 25.99 -10.80 -8.05
N PRO A 578 25.89 -10.78 -9.38
CA PRO A 578 25.15 -9.75 -10.10
C PRO A 578 23.64 -9.92 -9.87
N ALA A 579 22.89 -8.82 -10.01
CA ALA A 579 21.44 -8.83 -10.00
C ALA A 579 20.89 -9.72 -11.14
N ARG A 580 20.10 -10.74 -10.79
CA ARG A 580 19.63 -11.76 -11.73
C ARG A 580 18.56 -11.21 -12.67
N SER A 581 17.65 -10.37 -12.15
CA SER A 581 16.49 -9.89 -12.89
C SER A 581 16.91 -9.19 -14.18
N PHE A 582 17.88 -8.28 -14.11
CA PHE A 582 18.37 -7.58 -15.31
C PHE A 582 18.95 -8.52 -16.37
N SER A 583 19.56 -9.64 -15.98
CA SER A 583 20.11 -10.60 -16.94
C SER A 583 19.00 -11.39 -17.66
N GLN A 584 17.81 -11.53 -17.06
CA GLN A 584 16.64 -12.11 -17.74
C GLN A 584 16.10 -11.17 -18.84
N PHE A 585 16.12 -9.86 -18.59
CA PHE A 585 15.68 -8.85 -19.57
C PHE A 585 16.76 -8.44 -20.56
N MET A 586 18.01 -8.85 -20.34
CA MET A 586 19.16 -8.59 -21.19
C MET A 586 20.00 -9.87 -21.33
N PRO A 587 19.53 -10.85 -22.13
CA PRO A 587 20.29 -12.05 -22.40
C PRO A 587 21.61 -11.70 -23.12
N GLU A 588 22.65 -12.52 -22.91
CA GLU A 588 24.02 -12.28 -23.40
C GLU A 588 24.12 -11.91 -24.89
N PRO A 589 23.37 -12.56 -25.82
CA PRO A 589 23.41 -12.18 -27.24
C PRO A 589 22.89 -10.77 -27.54
N LEU A 590 21.96 -10.25 -26.73
CA LEU A 590 21.45 -8.88 -26.84
C LEU A 590 22.36 -7.90 -26.11
N ALA A 591 22.90 -8.31 -24.95
CA ALA A 591 23.86 -7.51 -24.18
C ALA A 591 25.09 -7.12 -25.03
N ALA A 592 25.63 -8.06 -25.81
CA ALA A 592 26.78 -7.84 -26.68
C ALA A 592 26.51 -6.87 -27.84
N LYS A 593 25.25 -6.67 -28.22
CA LYS A 593 24.84 -5.79 -29.32
C LYS A 593 24.42 -4.40 -28.84
N ALA A 594 24.10 -4.25 -27.55
CA ALA A 594 23.61 -2.99 -26.99
C ALA A 594 24.63 -1.86 -27.24
N PRO A 595 24.21 -0.74 -27.86
CA PRO A 595 25.13 0.33 -28.15
C PRO A 595 25.59 1.01 -26.87
N ASP A 596 26.78 1.61 -26.91
CA ASP A 596 27.18 2.55 -25.87
C ASP A 596 26.40 3.86 -26.04
N PHE A 597 25.31 3.97 -25.29
CA PHE A 597 24.47 5.15 -25.29
C PHE A 597 25.19 6.44 -24.83
N PHE A 598 26.38 6.37 -24.22
CA PHE A 598 27.21 7.57 -23.96
C PHE A 598 28.00 8.00 -25.18
N ALA A 599 28.59 7.04 -25.89
CA ALA A 599 29.37 7.28 -27.09
C ALA A 599 28.51 7.85 -28.24
N LEU A 600 27.19 7.64 -28.20
CA LEU A 600 26.21 8.24 -29.10
C LEU A 600 25.95 9.74 -28.88
N GLY A 601 26.76 10.42 -28.05
CA GLY A 601 26.83 11.88 -28.02
C GLY A 601 25.93 12.57 -26.99
N GLY A 602 25.75 11.97 -25.80
CA GLY A 602 25.20 12.68 -24.62
C GLY A 602 23.76 13.18 -24.70
N LYS A 603 23.01 12.89 -25.78
CA LYS A 603 21.68 13.44 -26.05
C LYS A 603 20.49 12.63 -25.51
N ALA A 604 20.69 11.51 -24.81
CA ALA A 604 19.57 10.84 -24.15
C ALA A 604 19.25 11.53 -22.80
N GLU A 605 18.92 12.81 -22.82
CA GLU A 605 18.50 13.54 -21.61
C GLU A 605 17.02 13.30 -21.29
N SER A 606 16.25 12.92 -22.31
CA SER A 606 14.83 12.58 -22.22
C SER A 606 14.54 11.15 -22.67
N LEU A 607 13.36 10.64 -22.26
CA LEU A 607 12.89 9.33 -22.69
C LEU A 607 12.74 9.24 -24.21
N VAL A 608 12.28 10.31 -24.84
CA VAL A 608 12.07 10.37 -26.29
C VAL A 608 13.37 10.17 -27.05
N GLU A 609 14.43 10.87 -26.65
CA GLU A 609 15.75 10.74 -27.28
C GLU A 609 16.35 9.35 -27.05
N TRP A 610 16.20 8.79 -25.84
CA TRP A 610 16.65 7.43 -25.56
C TRP A 610 15.90 6.39 -26.40
N VAL A 611 14.57 6.49 -26.48
CA VAL A 611 13.74 5.60 -27.31
C VAL A 611 14.17 5.70 -28.77
N SER A 612 14.34 6.91 -29.30
CA SER A 612 14.80 7.10 -30.68
C SER A 612 16.15 6.43 -30.95
N ALA A 613 17.12 6.58 -30.04
CA ALA A 613 18.43 5.95 -30.16
C ALA A 613 18.37 4.42 -30.04
N ALA A 614 17.56 3.90 -29.12
CA ALA A 614 17.38 2.47 -28.93
C ALA A 614 16.68 1.83 -30.14
N VAL A 615 15.61 2.43 -30.67
CA VAL A 615 14.92 1.96 -31.89
C VAL A 615 15.88 1.95 -33.08
N SER A 616 16.63 3.04 -33.28
CA SER A 616 17.56 3.17 -34.43
C SER A 616 18.75 2.20 -34.38
N SER A 617 19.05 1.63 -33.20
CA SER A 617 20.13 0.66 -33.00
C SER A 617 19.64 -0.79 -32.94
N CYS A 618 18.35 -1.02 -33.18
CA CYS A 618 17.77 -2.36 -33.13
C CYS A 618 18.40 -3.26 -34.21
N PRO A 619 19.04 -4.38 -33.84
CA PRO A 619 19.61 -5.30 -34.80
C PRO A 619 18.53 -5.97 -35.66
N GLU A 620 18.84 -6.24 -36.92
CA GLU A 620 17.93 -6.96 -37.82
C GLU A 620 17.52 -8.32 -37.25
N GLY A 621 16.22 -8.66 -37.36
CA GLY A 621 15.65 -9.90 -36.87
C GLY A 621 15.42 -9.97 -35.34
N VAL A 622 15.73 -8.91 -34.58
CA VAL A 622 15.40 -8.82 -33.15
C VAL A 622 14.06 -8.12 -32.97
N GLU A 623 13.19 -8.69 -32.11
CA GLU A 623 11.90 -8.08 -31.78
C GLU A 623 12.12 -6.77 -30.98
N LEU A 624 11.45 -5.69 -31.39
CA LEU A 624 11.72 -4.35 -30.89
C LEU A 624 11.47 -4.22 -29.38
N SER A 625 10.41 -4.81 -28.86
CA SER A 625 10.10 -4.73 -27.42
C SER A 625 11.16 -5.44 -26.57
N ALA A 626 11.65 -6.61 -27.01
CA ALA A 626 12.74 -7.33 -26.37
C ALA A 626 14.05 -6.55 -26.43
N TRP A 627 14.32 -5.88 -27.56
CA TRP A 627 15.46 -4.99 -27.72
C TRP A 627 15.41 -3.78 -26.77
N LEU A 628 14.27 -3.07 -26.71
CA LEU A 628 14.08 -1.93 -25.82
C LEU A 628 14.25 -2.33 -24.35
N ARG A 629 13.74 -3.50 -23.93
CA ARG A 629 13.97 -4.04 -22.58
C ARG A 629 15.45 -4.31 -22.31
N ALA A 630 16.16 -4.92 -23.27
CA ALA A 630 17.58 -5.19 -23.15
C ALA A 630 18.39 -3.89 -23.03
N CYS A 631 18.10 -2.89 -23.86
CA CYS A 631 18.71 -1.56 -23.77
C CYS A 631 18.41 -0.87 -22.44
N ALA A 632 17.18 -0.95 -21.93
CA ALA A 632 16.81 -0.34 -20.65
C ALA A 632 17.57 -1.01 -19.49
N ALA A 633 17.61 -2.33 -19.46
CA ALA A 633 18.37 -3.10 -18.49
C ALA A 633 19.88 -2.83 -18.58
N TYR A 634 20.43 -2.68 -19.79
CA TYR A 634 21.81 -2.27 -20.03
C TYR A 634 22.10 -0.91 -19.38
N CYS A 635 21.32 0.13 -19.71
CA CYS A 635 21.50 1.47 -19.18
C CYS A 635 21.39 1.53 -17.64
N LEU A 636 20.45 0.77 -17.06
CA LEU A 636 20.23 0.74 -15.62
C LEU A 636 21.41 0.11 -14.84
N ARG A 637 22.12 -0.87 -15.42
CA ARG A 637 23.31 -1.50 -14.80
C ARG A 637 24.57 -0.63 -14.85
N LYS A 638 24.61 0.39 -15.71
CA LYS A 638 25.83 1.18 -15.95
C LYS A 638 25.98 2.35 -14.96
N PRO A 639 27.14 2.47 -14.27
CA PRO A 639 27.38 3.55 -13.32
C PRO A 639 27.51 4.94 -13.97
N GLU A 640 27.79 5.03 -15.27
CA GLU A 640 27.98 6.28 -15.99
C GLU A 640 26.64 7.04 -16.20
N TRP A 641 25.49 6.37 -16.05
CA TRP A 641 24.15 6.87 -16.43
C TRP A 641 23.53 7.93 -15.49
N GLN A 642 24.34 8.80 -14.88
CA GLN A 642 23.91 9.73 -13.84
C GLN A 642 24.52 11.16 -13.87
N ALA A 643 24.87 11.72 -15.03
CA ALA A 643 25.53 13.04 -15.06
C ALA A 643 24.60 14.27 -14.87
N PHE A 644 23.28 14.16 -15.03
CA PHE A 644 22.41 15.36 -15.00
C PHE A 644 21.49 15.37 -13.78
N ARG A 645 21.84 16.20 -12.78
CA ARG A 645 20.81 16.81 -11.95
C ARG A 645 20.00 17.74 -12.85
N PRO A 646 18.68 17.88 -12.68
CA PRO A 646 17.99 19.06 -13.15
C PRO A 646 18.61 20.23 -12.37
N THR A 647 19.34 21.11 -13.05
CA THR A 647 19.73 22.40 -12.46
C THR A 647 18.53 23.35 -12.35
N THR A 648 17.36 22.98 -12.86
CA THR A 648 16.11 23.75 -12.78
C THR A 648 14.89 22.81 -12.84
N ASN A 649 13.77 23.24 -12.26
CA ASN A 649 12.53 22.51 -11.97
C ASN A 649 11.73 21.92 -13.17
N ALA A 650 12.34 21.54 -14.30
CA ALA A 650 11.59 21.33 -15.55
C ALA A 650 11.70 19.96 -16.24
N ARG A 651 12.54 19.00 -15.81
CA ARG A 651 12.59 17.67 -16.47
C ARG A 651 12.65 16.50 -15.48
N PRO A 652 11.75 15.50 -15.60
CA PRO A 652 11.86 14.26 -14.84
C PRO A 652 13.15 13.52 -15.24
N ALA A 653 13.82 12.92 -14.26
CA ALA A 653 14.99 12.09 -14.52
C ALA A 653 14.60 10.91 -15.44
N LEU A 654 15.48 10.53 -16.36
CA LEU A 654 15.25 9.43 -17.32
C LEU A 654 15.25 8.05 -16.66
N ARG A 655 16.07 7.82 -15.62
CA ARG A 655 16.18 6.49 -14.98
C ARG A 655 14.89 5.93 -14.37
N PRO A 656 14.08 6.69 -13.58
CA PRO A 656 12.79 6.20 -13.11
C PRO A 656 11.88 5.81 -14.27
N GLN A 657 11.92 6.55 -15.38
CA GLN A 657 11.13 6.29 -16.59
C GLN A 657 11.58 5.03 -17.30
N LEU A 658 12.90 4.81 -17.47
CA LEU A 658 13.44 3.56 -18.01
C LEU A 658 13.03 2.37 -17.17
N PHE A 659 12.97 2.54 -15.84
CA PHE A 659 12.57 1.44 -14.98
C PHE A 659 11.06 1.17 -15.01
N MET A 660 10.22 2.21 -14.94
CA MET A 660 8.77 2.06 -15.13
C MET A 660 8.47 1.42 -16.49
N GLY A 661 9.10 1.91 -17.56
CA GLY A 661 8.96 1.37 -18.90
C GLY A 661 9.45 -0.08 -19.02
N LEU A 662 10.52 -0.46 -18.31
CA LEU A 662 10.97 -1.86 -18.26
C LEU A 662 9.92 -2.76 -17.60
N VAL A 663 9.32 -2.33 -16.49
CA VAL A 663 8.25 -3.08 -15.81
C VAL A 663 6.99 -3.15 -16.68
N GLU A 664 6.56 -2.03 -17.26
CA GLU A 664 5.37 -1.98 -18.13
C GLU A 664 5.55 -2.81 -19.40
N SER A 665 6.72 -2.74 -20.03
CA SER A 665 7.04 -3.60 -21.19
C SER A 665 7.08 -5.08 -20.79
N ALA A 666 7.64 -5.41 -19.62
CA ALA A 666 7.62 -6.78 -19.10
C ALA A 666 6.20 -7.29 -18.83
N LEU A 667 5.29 -6.42 -18.37
CA LEU A 667 3.90 -6.76 -18.13
C LEU A 667 3.06 -6.87 -19.41
N SER A 668 3.46 -6.17 -20.47
CA SER A 668 2.79 -6.20 -21.78
C SER A 668 3.14 -7.46 -22.58
N ASP A 669 4.29 -8.08 -22.32
CA ASP A 669 4.69 -9.35 -22.95
C ASP A 669 4.24 -10.54 -22.08
N GLU A 670 3.27 -11.31 -22.57
CA GLU A 670 2.76 -12.50 -21.88
C GLU A 670 3.78 -13.62 -21.74
N LYS A 671 4.83 -13.65 -22.57
CA LYS A 671 5.93 -14.63 -22.47
C LYS A 671 6.77 -14.42 -21.21
N ILE A 672 6.74 -13.21 -20.64
CA ILE A 672 7.46 -12.89 -19.41
C ILE A 672 6.58 -13.28 -18.23
N SER A 673 7.12 -14.16 -17.37
CA SER A 673 6.41 -14.62 -16.19
C SER A 673 6.21 -13.50 -15.16
N LEU A 674 5.09 -13.54 -14.44
CA LEU A 674 4.82 -12.62 -13.33
C LEU A 674 5.92 -12.71 -12.24
N ALA A 675 6.49 -13.90 -12.03
CA ALA A 675 7.60 -14.10 -11.10
C ALA A 675 8.85 -13.32 -11.51
N ALA A 676 9.18 -13.24 -12.80
CA ALA A 676 10.30 -12.43 -13.30
C ALA A 676 10.06 -10.92 -13.06
N ALA A 677 8.84 -10.44 -13.28
CA ALA A 677 8.47 -9.05 -13.00
C ALA A 677 8.52 -8.73 -11.49
N LEU A 678 8.08 -9.65 -10.62
CA LEU A 678 8.18 -9.52 -9.17
C LEU A 678 9.63 -9.52 -8.69
N GLU A 679 10.48 -10.38 -9.26
CA GLU A 679 11.90 -10.44 -8.95
C GLU A 679 12.60 -9.13 -9.30
N LEU A 680 12.28 -8.54 -10.47
CA LEU A 680 12.77 -7.24 -10.91
C LEU A 680 12.45 -6.12 -9.94
N VAL A 681 11.17 -5.96 -9.57
CA VAL A 681 10.73 -4.91 -8.63
C VAL A 681 11.41 -5.07 -7.27
N HIS A 682 11.50 -6.31 -6.75
CA HIS A 682 12.15 -6.53 -5.47
C HIS A 682 13.66 -6.31 -5.55
N GLU A 683 14.38 -6.80 -6.57
CA GLU A 683 15.82 -6.54 -6.70
C GLU A 683 16.13 -5.05 -6.75
N ILE A 684 15.29 -4.27 -7.42
CA ILE A 684 15.51 -2.82 -7.46
C ILE A 684 15.21 -2.16 -6.13
N ALA A 685 14.20 -2.61 -5.39
CA ALA A 685 14.05 -2.19 -4.00
C ALA A 685 15.33 -2.52 -3.20
N LEU A 686 15.89 -3.72 -3.35
CA LEU A 686 17.12 -4.13 -2.66
C LEU A 686 18.32 -3.21 -2.94
N PHE A 687 18.51 -2.77 -4.19
CA PHE A 687 19.69 -1.97 -4.56
C PHE A 687 19.44 -0.46 -4.67
N SER A 688 18.32 0.04 -4.17
CA SER A 688 17.99 1.46 -4.26
C SER A 688 17.86 2.18 -2.92
N GLY A 689 18.32 3.43 -2.87
CA GLY A 689 18.32 4.29 -1.69
C GLY A 689 17.09 5.18 -1.53
N HIS A 690 16.63 5.85 -2.60
CA HIS A 690 15.38 6.62 -2.66
C HIS A 690 14.88 6.73 -4.11
N TRP A 691 13.67 6.23 -4.38
CA TRP A 691 12.96 6.44 -5.65
C TRP A 691 11.50 6.68 -5.34
N ASP A 692 11.28 7.81 -4.67
CA ASP A 692 9.96 8.39 -4.51
C ASP A 692 9.47 8.78 -5.91
N LEU A 693 8.37 8.16 -6.36
CA LEU A 693 7.68 8.59 -7.58
C LEU A 693 7.04 9.97 -7.35
N THR A 694 6.59 10.20 -6.12
CA THR A 694 6.10 11.46 -5.57
C THR A 694 6.49 11.54 -4.10
N HIS A 695 6.30 12.69 -3.45
CA HIS A 695 6.46 12.82 -1.99
C HIS A 695 5.61 11.84 -1.14
N THR A 696 4.68 11.08 -1.75
CA THR A 696 3.72 10.18 -1.11
C THR A 696 3.74 8.74 -1.62
N SER A 697 4.48 8.41 -2.68
CA SER A 697 4.44 7.08 -3.30
C SER A 697 5.83 6.53 -3.64
N SER A 698 6.07 5.27 -3.27
CA SER A 698 7.31 4.56 -3.60
C SER A 698 7.17 3.82 -4.93
N PHE A 699 8.27 3.75 -5.71
CA PHE A 699 8.31 2.93 -6.91
C PHE A 699 7.93 1.47 -6.62
N ALA A 700 8.44 0.89 -5.54
CA ALA A 700 8.18 -0.51 -5.20
C ALA A 700 6.67 -0.76 -4.98
N ALA A 701 5.97 0.16 -4.30
CA ALA A 701 4.52 0.08 -4.13
C ALA A 701 3.78 0.15 -5.47
N TRP A 702 4.18 1.08 -6.36
CA TRP A 702 3.62 1.17 -7.70
C TRP A 702 3.84 -0.11 -8.52
N GLY A 703 5.07 -0.62 -8.55
CA GLY A 703 5.45 -1.79 -9.34
C GLY A 703 4.71 -3.04 -8.85
N PHE A 704 4.63 -3.23 -7.53
CA PHE A 704 3.85 -4.30 -6.95
C PHE A 704 2.37 -4.20 -7.32
N ARG A 705 1.74 -3.03 -7.14
CA ARG A 705 0.34 -2.83 -7.54
C ARG A 705 0.12 -3.15 -9.02
N LYS A 706 0.98 -2.65 -9.91
CA LYS A 706 0.87 -2.86 -11.37
C LYS A 706 0.99 -4.33 -11.77
N ILE A 707 1.91 -5.06 -11.15
CA ILE A 707 2.05 -6.50 -11.38
C ILE A 707 0.79 -7.24 -10.91
N GLY A 708 0.21 -6.87 -9.76
CA GLY A 708 -1.03 -7.47 -9.28
C GLY A 708 -2.22 -7.22 -10.20
N GLU A 709 -2.36 -5.98 -10.70
CA GLU A 709 -3.37 -5.61 -11.70
C GLU A 709 -3.19 -6.40 -13.01
N ALA A 710 -1.95 -6.58 -13.46
CA ALA A 710 -1.62 -7.35 -14.66
C ALA A 710 -1.84 -8.86 -14.46
N ALA A 711 -1.43 -9.41 -13.31
CA ALA A 711 -1.66 -10.81 -12.95
C ALA A 711 -3.13 -11.15 -13.05
N ALA A 712 -3.96 -10.30 -12.47
CA ALA A 712 -5.38 -10.52 -12.46
C ALA A 712 -6.03 -10.31 -13.85
N ARG A 713 -5.50 -9.43 -14.71
CA ARG A 713 -5.87 -9.37 -16.14
C ARG A 713 -5.51 -10.64 -16.90
N ARG A 714 -4.41 -11.31 -16.53
CA ARG A 714 -3.99 -12.63 -17.05
C ARG A 714 -4.78 -13.80 -16.44
N GLY A 715 -5.83 -13.54 -15.65
CA GLY A 715 -6.66 -14.56 -15.03
C GLY A 715 -6.14 -15.12 -13.70
N GLU A 716 -5.10 -14.53 -13.10
CA GLU A 716 -4.66 -14.93 -11.75
C GLU A 716 -5.73 -14.55 -10.72
N LYS A 717 -6.31 -15.58 -10.11
CA LYS A 717 -7.43 -15.50 -9.18
C LYS A 717 -7.00 -14.95 -7.82
N LYS A 718 -5.77 -15.26 -7.40
CA LYS A 718 -5.23 -14.94 -6.07
C LYS A 718 -4.09 -13.92 -6.17
N ALA A 719 -4.36 -12.81 -6.85
CA ALA A 719 -3.36 -11.83 -7.21
C ALA A 719 -2.64 -11.21 -6.00
N TYR A 720 -3.35 -10.90 -4.91
CA TYR A 720 -2.69 -10.40 -3.70
C TYR A 720 -1.85 -11.50 -3.05
N SER A 721 -2.39 -12.72 -2.93
CA SER A 721 -1.67 -13.86 -2.35
C SER A 721 -0.40 -14.25 -3.12
N LEU A 722 -0.39 -14.10 -4.45
CA LEU A 722 0.81 -14.26 -5.29
C LEU A 722 1.90 -13.23 -4.92
N MET A 723 1.49 -12.00 -4.64
CA MET A 723 2.36 -10.85 -4.44
C MET A 723 2.87 -10.69 -3.01
N LYS A 724 2.05 -11.04 -2.02
CA LYS A 724 2.35 -10.86 -0.61
C LYS A 724 3.74 -11.36 -0.20
N PRO A 725 4.23 -12.55 -0.60
CA PRO A 725 5.55 -13.02 -0.17
C PRO A 725 6.69 -12.12 -0.66
N TRP A 726 6.56 -11.53 -1.86
CA TRP A 726 7.54 -10.58 -2.41
C TRP A 726 7.49 -9.24 -1.69
N LEU A 727 6.27 -8.75 -1.43
CA LEU A 727 6.04 -7.51 -0.69
C LEU A 727 6.56 -7.60 0.75
N PHE A 728 6.37 -8.75 1.41
CA PHE A 728 6.80 -9.00 2.79
C PHE A 728 8.29 -9.35 2.92
N SER A 729 8.96 -9.77 1.85
CA SER A 729 10.42 -9.95 1.85
C SER A 729 11.16 -8.68 1.42
N THR A 730 10.46 -7.70 0.84
CA THR A 730 11.09 -6.47 0.34
C THR A 730 11.72 -5.67 1.50
N PRO A 731 12.98 -5.21 1.35
CA PRO A 731 13.62 -4.33 2.32
C PRO A 731 12.78 -3.11 2.68
N SER A 732 12.78 -2.71 3.95
CA SER A 732 12.11 -1.48 4.35
C SER A 732 13.03 -0.29 4.11
N ILE A 733 12.62 0.62 3.22
CA ILE A 733 13.42 1.77 2.75
C ILE A 733 12.66 3.08 2.93
N PHE A 734 11.33 3.00 2.95
CA PHE A 734 10.46 4.12 2.63
C PHE A 734 9.85 4.67 3.90
N GLY A 735 10.21 5.89 4.29
CA GLY A 735 9.64 6.54 5.47
C GLY A 735 8.12 6.76 5.39
N LYS A 736 7.50 6.68 4.19
CA LYS A 736 6.10 7.14 4.01
C LYS A 736 5.19 6.34 3.04
N GLY A 737 5.57 5.19 2.43
CA GLY A 737 4.76 4.72 1.28
C GLY A 737 4.88 3.29 0.76
N LEU A 738 5.13 2.28 1.59
CA LEU A 738 4.87 0.88 1.18
C LEU A 738 3.78 0.30 2.08
N TYR A 739 2.54 0.37 1.61
CA TYR A 739 1.41 -0.25 2.28
C TYR A 739 1.40 -1.76 1.95
N PRO A 740 1.45 -2.64 2.96
CA PRO A 740 1.50 -4.09 2.76
C PRO A 740 0.22 -4.69 2.19
N LEU A 741 -0.86 -3.91 2.14
CA LEU A 741 -2.22 -4.36 1.93
C LEU A 741 -2.90 -3.44 0.90
N PRO A 742 -2.65 -3.63 -0.40
CA PRO A 742 -3.19 -2.79 -1.45
C PRO A 742 -4.71 -3.04 -1.57
N PRO A 743 -5.59 -2.05 -1.33
CA PRO A 743 -7.04 -2.27 -1.31
C PRO A 743 -7.55 -2.94 -2.57
N VAL A 744 -7.18 -2.41 -3.74
CA VAL A 744 -7.58 -2.93 -5.06
C VAL A 744 -7.29 -4.43 -5.22
N LEU A 745 -6.14 -4.92 -4.76
CA LEU A 745 -5.79 -6.34 -4.91
C LEU A 745 -6.54 -7.22 -3.91
N ILE A 746 -6.76 -6.74 -2.69
CA ILE A 746 -7.53 -7.45 -1.66
C ILE A 746 -8.99 -7.55 -2.07
N THR A 747 -9.59 -6.44 -2.48
CA THR A 747 -10.99 -6.40 -2.95
C THR A 747 -11.21 -7.36 -4.11
N ARG A 748 -10.28 -7.39 -5.07
CA ARG A 748 -10.41 -8.28 -6.22
C ARG A 748 -10.34 -9.76 -5.84
N GLU A 749 -9.45 -10.13 -4.91
CA GLU A 749 -9.35 -11.53 -4.43
C GLU A 749 -10.57 -11.91 -3.58
N LEU A 750 -11.11 -11.00 -2.76
CA LEU A 750 -12.38 -11.21 -2.03
C LEU A 750 -13.56 -11.42 -2.98
N LEU A 751 -13.70 -10.57 -4.01
CA LEU A 751 -14.74 -10.71 -5.02
C LEU A 751 -14.59 -12.01 -5.82
N TYR A 752 -13.36 -12.45 -6.09
CA TYR A 752 -13.12 -13.76 -6.71
C TYR A 752 -13.69 -14.88 -5.83
N TYR A 753 -13.32 -14.96 -4.54
CA TYR A 753 -13.85 -15.98 -3.64
C TYR A 753 -15.37 -15.93 -3.55
N ALA A 754 -15.95 -14.73 -3.55
CA ALA A 754 -17.39 -14.56 -3.54
C ALA A 754 -18.05 -15.12 -4.81
N SER A 755 -17.56 -14.71 -5.99
CA SER A 755 -18.12 -15.15 -7.27
C SER A 755 -17.92 -16.64 -7.56
N ALA A 756 -16.85 -17.25 -7.03
CA ALA A 756 -16.53 -18.66 -7.23
C ALA A 756 -17.18 -19.60 -6.20
N ALA A 757 -17.96 -19.05 -5.27
CA ALA A 757 -18.52 -19.78 -4.13
C ALA A 757 -17.48 -20.50 -3.25
N GLU A 758 -16.27 -19.96 -3.17
CA GLU A 758 -15.16 -20.48 -2.37
C GLU A 758 -15.18 -19.87 -0.95
N TRP A 759 -16.28 -20.04 -0.22
CA TRP A 759 -16.57 -19.33 1.04
C TRP A 759 -15.56 -19.62 2.16
N GLU A 760 -15.15 -20.88 2.34
CA GLU A 760 -14.13 -21.25 3.34
C GLU A 760 -12.78 -20.61 3.05
N ALA A 761 -12.37 -20.59 1.78
CA ALA A 761 -11.11 -19.98 1.36
C ALA A 761 -11.17 -18.45 1.52
N GLY A 762 -12.30 -17.84 1.17
CA GLY A 762 -12.57 -16.43 1.41
C GLY A 762 -12.53 -16.07 2.90
N ALA A 763 -13.14 -16.88 3.76
CA ALA A 763 -13.11 -16.67 5.21
C ALA A 763 -11.69 -16.83 5.80
N GLU A 764 -10.89 -17.77 5.30
CA GLU A 764 -9.48 -17.90 5.67
C GLU A 764 -8.69 -16.66 5.23
N PHE A 765 -8.94 -16.18 4.01
CA PHE A 765 -8.29 -14.98 3.48
C PHE A 765 -8.64 -13.74 4.31
N CYS A 766 -9.90 -13.54 4.68
CA CYS A 766 -10.30 -12.48 5.60
C CYS A 766 -9.54 -12.55 6.94
N ARG A 767 -9.43 -13.76 7.51
CA ARG A 767 -8.66 -13.98 8.76
C ARG A 767 -7.20 -13.59 8.60
N GLN A 768 -6.57 -13.95 7.48
CA GLN A 768 -5.20 -13.57 7.16
C GLN A 768 -5.06 -12.04 7.07
N ILE A 769 -5.93 -11.35 6.33
CA ILE A 769 -5.88 -9.88 6.20
C ILE A 769 -6.08 -9.20 7.56
N ARG A 770 -7.03 -9.70 8.36
CA ARG A 770 -7.27 -9.22 9.73
C ARG A 770 -6.04 -9.42 10.62
N TYR A 771 -5.43 -10.61 10.58
CA TYR A 771 -4.22 -10.94 11.34
C TYR A 771 -3.07 -9.94 11.06
N TRP A 772 -2.88 -9.58 9.79
CA TRP A 772 -1.83 -8.63 9.40
C TRP A 772 -2.14 -7.18 9.78
N ASN A 773 -3.41 -6.78 9.77
CA ASN A 773 -3.82 -5.44 10.17
C ASN A 773 -3.85 -5.21 11.68
N ARG A 774 -3.86 -6.28 12.47
CA ARG A 774 -4.06 -6.18 13.91
C ARG A 774 -2.88 -5.50 14.60
N ARG A 775 -3.21 -4.48 15.40
CA ARG A 775 -2.33 -3.83 16.38
C ARG A 775 -3.04 -3.75 17.72
N GLY A 776 -2.31 -3.61 18.82
CA GLY A 776 -2.87 -3.15 20.09
C GLY A 776 -3.74 -4.14 20.85
N TYR A 777 -3.09 -4.94 21.70
CA TYR A 777 -3.74 -5.45 22.90
C TYR A 777 -3.34 -4.62 24.13
N PRO A 778 -4.26 -4.33 25.07
CA PRO A 778 -5.67 -4.72 25.12
C PRO A 778 -6.61 -3.54 24.78
N GLN A 779 -7.04 -3.37 23.53
CA GLN A 779 -8.13 -2.43 23.20
C GLN A 779 -9.52 -3.13 23.27
N PRO A 780 -10.60 -2.43 23.67
CA PRO A 780 -11.96 -2.98 23.65
C PRO A 780 -12.45 -3.18 22.20
N ASN A 781 -13.37 -4.15 22.05
CA ASN A 781 -14.00 -4.70 20.83
C ASN A 781 -13.58 -4.13 19.47
N ALA A 782 -13.04 -5.02 18.64
CA ALA A 782 -12.83 -4.89 17.20
C ALA A 782 -11.99 -3.68 16.75
N SER A 783 -10.88 -4.01 16.07
CA SER A 783 -10.30 -3.22 14.98
C SER A 783 -9.34 -2.05 15.28
N ALA A 784 -8.25 -2.28 16.02
CA ALA A 784 -7.03 -1.51 15.81
C ALA A 784 -6.37 -1.97 14.49
N TRP A 785 -6.92 -1.49 13.38
CA TRP A 785 -6.34 -1.61 12.04
C TRP A 785 -5.22 -0.58 11.89
N ILE A 786 -4.38 -0.78 10.90
CA ILE A 786 -3.35 0.20 10.55
C ILE A 786 -4.06 1.43 9.98
N ALA A 787 -3.62 2.62 10.39
CA ALA A 787 -4.16 3.87 9.87
C ALA A 787 -4.04 3.93 8.33
N GLY A 788 -5.10 4.36 7.64
CA GLY A 788 -5.13 4.39 6.17
C GLY A 788 -5.49 3.04 5.53
N GLN A 789 -6.20 2.17 6.25
CA GLN A 789 -6.70 0.88 5.77
C GLN A 789 -8.22 0.71 6.01
N GLU A 790 -8.94 1.82 6.09
CA GLU A 790 -10.38 1.86 6.37
C GLU A 790 -11.18 1.12 5.29
N GLU A 791 -10.83 1.32 4.02
CA GLU A 791 -11.43 0.62 2.88
C GLU A 791 -11.25 -0.91 2.98
N VAL A 792 -10.03 -1.36 3.30
CA VAL A 792 -9.74 -2.80 3.48
C VAL A 792 -10.53 -3.37 4.66
N LYS A 793 -10.66 -2.62 5.74
CA LYS A 793 -11.46 -3.00 6.91
C LYS A 793 -12.92 -3.21 6.55
N GLU A 794 -13.50 -2.30 5.78
CA GLU A 794 -14.90 -2.40 5.36
C GLU A 794 -15.15 -3.62 4.48
N TYR A 795 -14.28 -3.87 3.49
CA TYR A 795 -14.43 -5.01 2.59
C TYR A 795 -14.24 -6.36 3.28
N VAL A 796 -13.23 -6.48 4.14
CA VAL A 796 -13.03 -7.69 4.95
C VAL A 796 -14.21 -7.92 5.88
N GLY A 797 -14.69 -6.86 6.55
CA GLY A 797 -15.85 -6.94 7.43
C GLY A 797 -17.13 -7.38 6.70
N TRP A 798 -17.38 -6.85 5.50
CA TRP A 798 -18.48 -7.30 4.65
C TRP A 798 -18.33 -8.79 4.29
N SER A 799 -17.18 -9.18 3.75
CA SER A 799 -16.92 -10.55 3.30
C SER A 799 -17.00 -11.58 4.42
N GLU A 800 -16.54 -11.25 5.64
CA GLU A 800 -16.66 -12.15 6.78
C GLU A 800 -18.12 -12.43 7.15
N VAL A 801 -18.97 -11.42 7.14
CA VAL A 801 -20.41 -11.60 7.42
C VAL A 801 -21.08 -12.39 6.29
N ASP A 802 -20.80 -12.04 5.03
CA ASP A 802 -21.39 -12.73 3.87
C ASP A 802 -20.98 -14.21 3.83
N PHE A 803 -19.68 -14.51 3.88
CA PHE A 803 -19.18 -15.88 3.84
C PHE A 803 -19.67 -16.70 5.04
N SER A 804 -19.72 -16.11 6.24
CA SER A 804 -20.25 -16.81 7.43
C SER A 804 -21.74 -17.12 7.30
N ARG A 805 -22.53 -16.20 6.73
CA ARG A 805 -23.95 -16.45 6.44
C ARG A 805 -24.12 -17.63 5.47
N ARG A 806 -23.35 -17.67 4.39
CA ARG A 806 -23.39 -18.75 3.38
C ARG A 806 -22.94 -20.09 3.92
N LEU A 807 -22.00 -20.08 4.88
CA LEU A 807 -21.55 -21.26 5.61
C LEU A 807 -22.52 -21.71 6.72
N GLY A 808 -23.65 -21.02 6.90
CA GLY A 808 -24.64 -21.33 7.93
C GLY A 808 -24.23 -20.94 9.36
N ARG A 809 -23.18 -20.13 9.53
CA ARG A 809 -22.64 -19.68 10.83
C ARG A 809 -23.36 -18.42 11.33
N LYS A 810 -24.68 -18.51 11.49
CA LYS A 810 -25.57 -17.35 11.76
C LYS A 810 -25.31 -16.63 13.08
N ASP A 811 -24.73 -17.33 14.07
CA ASP A 811 -24.56 -16.79 15.43
C ASP A 811 -23.29 -15.95 15.61
N GLU A 812 -22.30 -16.06 14.71
CA GLU A 812 -21.00 -15.40 14.87
C GLU A 812 -21.04 -13.87 14.65
N PHE A 813 -22.07 -13.36 13.97
CA PHE A 813 -22.16 -11.95 13.54
C PHE A 813 -23.54 -11.31 13.77
N GLN A 814 -24.35 -11.82 14.70
CA GLN A 814 -25.62 -11.18 15.04
C GLN A 814 -25.41 -9.74 15.54
N GLY A 815 -26.14 -8.79 14.93
CA GLY A 815 -26.08 -7.37 15.30
C GLY A 815 -24.91 -6.57 14.71
N VAL A 816 -24.04 -7.17 13.89
CA VAL A 816 -23.00 -6.44 13.16
C VAL A 816 -23.65 -5.72 11.97
N PRO A 817 -23.56 -4.38 11.86
CA PRO A 817 -24.08 -3.68 10.70
C PRO A 817 -23.37 -4.19 9.45
N LEU A 818 -24.15 -4.58 8.43
CA LEU A 818 -23.59 -5.04 7.17
C LEU A 818 -22.79 -3.88 6.55
N ALA A 819 -21.48 -4.07 6.40
CA ALA A 819 -20.67 -3.17 5.59
C ALA A 819 -21.14 -3.25 4.12
N ARG A 820 -20.85 -2.23 3.33
CA ARG A 820 -21.33 -2.14 1.94
C ARG A 820 -20.68 -3.23 1.08
N HIS A 821 -21.44 -3.77 0.13
CA HIS A 821 -20.86 -4.65 -0.89
C HIS A 821 -19.75 -3.88 -1.64
N PRO A 822 -18.56 -4.45 -1.91
CA PRO A 822 -17.43 -3.71 -2.45
C PRO A 822 -17.66 -3.05 -3.82
N LEU A 823 -18.60 -3.57 -4.61
CA LEU A 823 -19.00 -3.00 -5.91
C LEU A 823 -20.04 -1.86 -5.82
N VAL A 824 -20.57 -1.56 -4.62
CA VAL A 824 -21.56 -0.48 -4.44
C VAL A 824 -20.82 0.81 -4.09
N THR A 825 -20.56 1.63 -5.11
CA THR A 825 -19.87 2.92 -4.97
C THR A 825 -20.80 4.05 -4.48
N GLU A 826 -22.09 3.96 -4.81
CA GLU A 826 -23.14 4.91 -4.41
C GLU A 826 -24.24 4.15 -3.67
N TYR A 827 -24.50 4.54 -2.41
CA TYR A 827 -25.52 3.91 -1.58
C TYR A 827 -26.79 4.77 -1.57
N SER A 828 -27.86 4.27 -2.18
CA SER A 828 -29.20 4.86 -2.04
C SER A 828 -29.96 4.13 -0.94
N LYS A 829 -30.02 4.71 0.27
CA LYS A 829 -30.82 4.16 1.38
C LYS A 829 -32.28 4.03 0.97
N GLU A 830 -32.75 5.06 0.28
CA GLU A 830 -34.07 5.18 -0.31
C GLU A 830 -34.28 4.06 -1.35
N GLY A 831 -33.28 3.76 -2.18
CA GLY A 831 -33.30 2.64 -3.13
C GLY A 831 -33.44 1.28 -2.48
N TYR A 832 -32.67 0.99 -1.41
CA TYR A 832 -32.77 -0.27 -0.67
C TYR A 832 -34.13 -0.43 0.04
N ASN A 833 -34.63 0.63 0.68
CA ASN A 833 -35.96 0.61 1.30
C ASN A 833 -37.05 0.40 0.25
N THR A 834 -36.99 1.13 -0.87
CA THR A 834 -37.95 1.04 -1.97
C THR A 834 -37.95 -0.36 -2.59
N LEU A 835 -36.77 -0.96 -2.81
CA LEU A 835 -36.65 -2.32 -3.32
C LEU A 835 -37.24 -3.34 -2.34
N ALA A 836 -36.97 -3.21 -1.04
CA ALA A 836 -37.51 -4.12 -0.03
C ALA A 836 -39.05 -4.04 0.06
N GLU A 837 -39.61 -2.84 0.05
CA GLU A 837 -41.07 -2.63 0.04
C GLU A 837 -41.71 -3.16 -1.25
N PHE A 838 -41.05 -2.93 -2.40
CA PHE A 838 -41.50 -3.43 -3.70
C PHE A 838 -41.48 -4.96 -3.77
N GLN A 839 -40.37 -5.59 -3.34
CA GLN A 839 -40.22 -7.04 -3.29
C GLN A 839 -41.24 -7.68 -2.36
N ALA A 840 -41.43 -7.14 -1.15
CA ALA A 840 -42.44 -7.62 -0.21
C ALA A 840 -43.86 -7.51 -0.79
N SER A 841 -44.15 -6.47 -1.58
CA SER A 841 -45.43 -6.32 -2.25
C SER A 841 -45.65 -7.38 -3.33
N ILE A 842 -44.60 -7.74 -4.08
CA ILE A 842 -44.65 -8.81 -5.09
C ILE A 842 -44.84 -10.18 -4.41
N GLU A 843 -44.03 -10.49 -3.39
CA GLU A 843 -44.07 -11.77 -2.67
C GLU A 843 -45.43 -12.04 -2.02
N ASN A 844 -46.10 -10.99 -1.52
CA ASN A 844 -47.43 -11.09 -0.94
C ASN A 844 -48.59 -11.02 -1.96
N GLY A 845 -48.29 -10.96 -3.26
CA GLY A 845 -49.29 -10.82 -4.33
C GLY A 845 -50.03 -9.47 -4.34
N ALA A 846 -49.52 -8.47 -3.62
CA ALA A 846 -50.07 -7.12 -3.51
C ALA A 846 -49.64 -6.24 -4.71
N TYR A 847 -49.96 -6.69 -5.94
CA TYR A 847 -49.48 -6.04 -7.17
C TYR A 847 -49.93 -4.58 -7.35
N ASN A 848 -51.04 -4.18 -6.73
CA ASN A 848 -51.51 -2.79 -6.75
C ASN A 848 -50.60 -1.87 -5.92
N ASP A 849 -50.08 -2.36 -4.79
CA ASP A 849 -49.19 -1.61 -3.91
C ASP A 849 -47.81 -1.51 -4.57
N ALA A 850 -47.33 -2.60 -5.18
CA ALA A 850 -46.14 -2.59 -6.03
C ALA A 850 -46.23 -1.56 -7.18
N CYS A 851 -47.37 -1.48 -7.88
CA CYS A 851 -47.60 -0.46 -8.92
C CYS A 851 -47.66 0.97 -8.36
N THR A 852 -48.10 1.14 -7.11
CA THR A 852 -48.14 2.46 -6.44
C THR A 852 -46.74 2.92 -6.08
N ILE A 853 -45.89 2.03 -5.57
CA ILE A 853 -44.47 2.29 -5.33
C ILE A 853 -43.77 2.69 -6.64
N LEU A 854 -44.00 1.94 -7.72
CA LEU A 854 -43.46 2.22 -9.06
C LEU A 854 -43.83 3.59 -9.62
N THR A 855 -45.09 3.98 -9.47
CA THR A 855 -45.65 5.20 -10.08
C THR A 855 -45.51 6.44 -9.19
N SER A 856 -44.92 6.29 -8.00
CA SER A 856 -44.57 7.40 -7.12
C SER A 856 -43.46 8.28 -7.75
N SER A 857 -43.51 9.57 -7.45
CA SER A 857 -42.86 10.62 -8.25
C SER A 857 -41.34 10.73 -8.08
N ASP A 858 -40.71 10.00 -7.14
CA ASP A 858 -39.37 10.34 -6.61
C ASP A 858 -38.26 9.31 -6.93
N THR A 859 -38.48 8.43 -7.90
CA THR A 859 -37.52 7.35 -8.23
C THR A 859 -36.30 7.82 -9.04
N SER A 860 -36.23 9.10 -9.43
CA SER A 860 -35.08 9.72 -10.10
C SER A 860 -33.83 9.79 -9.21
N PHE A 861 -33.99 9.72 -7.88
CA PHE A 861 -32.88 9.78 -6.91
C PHE A 861 -32.29 8.41 -6.55
N ILE A 862 -32.86 7.31 -7.06
CA ILE A 862 -32.31 5.97 -6.83
C ILE A 862 -31.09 5.78 -7.75
N GLN A 863 -29.93 6.18 -7.24
CA GLN A 863 -28.62 5.99 -7.86
C GLN A 863 -27.91 4.76 -7.26
N GLY A 864 -27.01 4.14 -8.04
CA GLY A 864 -26.24 2.97 -7.63
C GLY A 864 -26.83 1.60 -8.03
N LEU A 865 -26.15 0.55 -7.58
CA LEU A 865 -26.54 -0.85 -7.81
C LEU A 865 -27.28 -1.42 -6.59
N LEU A 866 -28.35 -2.17 -6.84
CA LEU A 866 -29.20 -2.85 -5.86
C LEU A 866 -29.13 -4.37 -6.10
N PRO A 867 -29.33 -5.21 -5.09
CA PRO A 867 -29.42 -6.66 -5.29
C PRO A 867 -30.63 -7.00 -6.17
N ASP A 868 -30.50 -8.01 -7.02
CA ASP A 868 -31.62 -8.60 -7.73
C ASP A 868 -32.55 -9.33 -6.75
N MET A 869 -33.85 -9.37 -7.08
CA MET A 869 -34.89 -9.94 -6.21
C MET A 869 -34.82 -11.47 -6.10
N GLN A 870 -34.32 -12.14 -7.15
CA GLN A 870 -34.16 -13.59 -7.17
C GLN A 870 -32.72 -14.01 -6.81
N ASP A 871 -31.73 -13.26 -7.29
CA ASP A 871 -30.32 -13.50 -7.06
C ASP A 871 -29.65 -12.31 -6.33
N GLN A 872 -29.52 -12.40 -5.01
CA GLN A 872 -28.90 -11.33 -4.23
C GLN A 872 -27.42 -11.08 -4.55
N ASP A 873 -26.76 -11.98 -5.30
CA ASP A 873 -25.39 -11.78 -5.80
C ASP A 873 -25.33 -10.96 -7.09
N LEU A 874 -26.44 -10.89 -7.81
CA LEU A 874 -26.55 -10.10 -9.01
C LEU A 874 -26.92 -8.67 -8.65
N MET A 875 -25.95 -7.77 -8.76
CA MET A 875 -26.17 -6.34 -8.52
C MET A 875 -26.64 -5.64 -9.80
N VAL A 876 -27.83 -5.06 -9.76
CA VAL A 876 -28.50 -4.43 -10.90
C VAL A 876 -28.88 -2.98 -10.58
N ALA A 877 -28.85 -2.11 -11.60
CA ALA A 877 -29.46 -0.80 -11.44
C ALA A 877 -30.97 -0.94 -11.20
N TRP A 878 -31.58 -0.03 -10.44
CA TRP A 878 -33.03 -0.03 -10.17
C TRP A 878 -33.86 -0.22 -11.45
N ARG A 879 -33.48 0.45 -12.54
CA ARG A 879 -34.12 0.32 -13.85
C ARG A 879 -34.14 -1.12 -14.35
N LEU A 880 -33.05 -1.86 -14.19
CA LEU A 880 -32.94 -3.25 -14.63
C LEU A 880 -33.72 -4.18 -13.69
N ALA A 881 -33.66 -3.96 -12.37
CA ALA A 881 -34.46 -4.71 -11.39
C ALA A 881 -35.97 -4.65 -11.71
N LEU A 882 -36.47 -3.47 -12.07
CA LEU A 882 -37.88 -3.29 -12.45
C LEU A 882 -38.25 -4.03 -13.73
N VAL A 883 -37.37 -4.01 -14.72
CA VAL A 883 -37.58 -4.71 -15.99
C VAL A 883 -37.65 -6.22 -15.75
N ILE A 884 -36.69 -6.76 -14.99
CA ILE A 884 -36.65 -8.18 -14.62
C ILE A 884 -37.93 -8.57 -13.90
N ALA A 885 -38.33 -7.82 -12.85
CA ALA A 885 -39.56 -8.10 -12.12
C ALA A 885 -40.83 -8.04 -12.98
N LEU A 886 -40.94 -7.08 -13.90
CA LEU A 886 -42.10 -6.96 -14.80
C LEU A 886 -42.12 -8.03 -15.91
N GLU A 887 -40.97 -8.58 -16.28
CA GLU A 887 -40.86 -9.70 -17.23
C GLU A 887 -41.14 -11.05 -16.56
N GLU A 888 -40.67 -11.24 -15.33
CA GLU A 888 -40.83 -12.48 -14.57
C GLU A 888 -42.20 -12.59 -13.88
N GLN A 889 -42.88 -11.47 -13.62
CA GLN A 889 -44.20 -11.43 -12.99
C GLN A 889 -45.26 -10.81 -13.92
N PRO A 890 -45.89 -11.59 -14.82
CA PRO A 890 -46.87 -11.08 -15.77
C PRO A 890 -48.10 -10.40 -15.14
N GLU A 891 -48.51 -10.82 -13.93
CA GLU A 891 -49.65 -10.23 -13.20
C GLU A 891 -49.39 -8.79 -12.73
N LEU A 892 -48.14 -8.49 -12.36
CA LEU A 892 -47.72 -7.12 -12.03
C LEU A 892 -47.85 -6.22 -13.27
N ARG A 893 -47.36 -6.69 -14.42
CA ARG A 893 -47.46 -5.97 -15.71
C ARG A 893 -48.92 -5.75 -16.13
N ARG A 894 -49.78 -6.77 -15.98
CA ARG A 894 -51.23 -6.65 -16.26
C ARG A 894 -51.89 -5.61 -15.36
N THR A 895 -51.54 -5.59 -14.07
CA THR A 895 -52.06 -4.63 -13.10
C THR A 895 -51.64 -3.19 -13.45
N LEU A 896 -50.37 -3.00 -13.79
CA LEU A 896 -49.82 -1.71 -14.22
C LEU A 896 -50.54 -1.18 -15.47
N GLN A 897 -50.69 -2.02 -16.49
CA GLN A 897 -51.40 -1.66 -17.73
C GLN A 897 -52.88 -1.32 -17.47
N LYS A 898 -53.58 -2.15 -16.69
CA LYS A 898 -55.02 -2.00 -16.47
C LYS A 898 -55.37 -0.77 -15.63
N LYS A 899 -54.57 -0.45 -14.61
CA LYS A 899 -54.92 0.57 -13.62
C LYS A 899 -54.16 1.89 -13.79
N TYR A 900 -52.96 1.88 -14.38
CA TYR A 900 -52.05 3.03 -14.37
C TYR A 900 -51.65 3.54 -15.77
N ALA A 901 -52.04 2.88 -16.87
CA ALA A 901 -51.70 3.33 -18.23
C ALA A 901 -52.18 4.76 -18.54
N ASN A 902 -53.42 5.11 -18.15
CA ASN A 902 -53.98 6.45 -18.36
C ASN A 902 -53.19 7.53 -17.59
N LEU A 903 -52.68 7.19 -16.40
CA LEU A 903 -51.82 8.09 -15.63
C LEU A 903 -50.49 8.33 -16.34
N GLY A 904 -49.90 7.27 -16.91
CA GLY A 904 -48.68 7.35 -17.71
C GLY A 904 -48.85 8.22 -18.96
N GLU A 905 -49.98 8.10 -19.66
CA GLU A 905 -50.31 8.94 -20.83
C GLU A 905 -50.42 10.43 -20.43
N LEU A 906 -51.12 10.73 -19.33
CA LEU A 906 -51.26 12.10 -18.83
C LEU A 906 -49.91 12.72 -18.45
N ARG A 907 -49.05 11.96 -17.76
CA ARG A 907 -47.70 12.41 -17.39
C ARG A 907 -46.83 12.62 -18.62
N LEU A 908 -46.85 11.70 -19.57
CA LEU A 908 -46.08 11.81 -20.81
C LEU A 908 -46.46 13.07 -21.59
N LYS A 909 -47.76 13.28 -21.86
CA LYS A 909 -48.24 14.47 -22.59
C LYS A 909 -47.81 15.76 -21.90
N ARG A 910 -47.90 15.80 -20.56
CA ARG A 910 -47.47 16.94 -19.76
C ARG A 910 -45.96 17.18 -19.88
N SER A 911 -45.14 16.14 -19.77
CA SER A 911 -43.67 16.24 -19.85
C SER A 911 -43.20 16.66 -21.24
N ILE A 912 -43.76 16.06 -22.30
CA ILE A 912 -43.49 16.45 -23.70
C ILE A 912 -43.86 17.91 -23.92
N SER A 913 -45.04 18.35 -23.45
CA SER A 913 -45.47 19.76 -23.61
C SER A 913 -44.56 20.79 -22.92
N ARG A 914 -43.75 20.36 -21.96
CA ARG A 914 -42.82 21.18 -21.20
C ARG A 914 -41.37 21.05 -21.67
N GLY A 915 -41.10 20.18 -22.65
CA GLY A 915 -39.74 19.85 -23.08
C GLY A 915 -38.88 19.19 -22.00
N ASP A 916 -39.50 18.60 -20.96
CA ASP A 916 -38.81 18.05 -19.80
C ASP A 916 -38.34 16.61 -20.09
N SER A 917 -37.12 16.49 -20.63
CA SER A 917 -36.53 15.22 -21.05
C SER A 917 -36.31 14.25 -19.89
N GLU A 918 -35.97 14.74 -18.71
CA GLU A 918 -35.81 13.91 -17.50
C GLU A 918 -37.17 13.33 -17.07
N ALA A 919 -38.23 14.13 -17.10
CA ALA A 919 -39.57 13.64 -16.79
C ALA A 919 -40.10 12.67 -17.86
N VAL A 920 -39.69 12.80 -19.13
CA VAL A 920 -40.00 11.80 -20.16
C VAL A 920 -39.22 10.49 -19.94
N ASP A 921 -37.91 10.54 -19.61
CA ASP A 921 -37.18 9.30 -19.26
C ASP A 921 -37.74 8.64 -18.00
N ALA A 922 -38.22 9.41 -17.02
CA ALA A 922 -38.92 8.85 -15.86
C ALA A 922 -40.17 8.03 -16.24
N VAL A 923 -40.95 8.47 -17.24
CA VAL A 923 -42.12 7.71 -17.74
C VAL A 923 -41.71 6.35 -18.31
N THR A 924 -40.55 6.27 -18.97
CA THR A 924 -40.03 4.99 -19.52
C THR A 924 -39.77 3.94 -18.44
N ARG A 925 -39.50 4.39 -17.20
CA ARG A 925 -39.20 3.55 -16.02
C ARG A 925 -40.48 3.24 -15.22
N GLN A 926 -41.27 4.26 -14.91
CA GLN A 926 -42.48 4.15 -14.07
C GLN A 926 -43.61 3.34 -14.73
N PHE A 927 -43.70 3.38 -16.06
CA PHE A 927 -44.78 2.75 -16.82
C PHE A 927 -44.24 1.72 -17.82
N TYR A 928 -43.13 1.04 -17.48
CA TYR A 928 -42.48 0.07 -18.35
C TYR A 928 -43.46 -0.98 -18.91
N GLY A 929 -43.40 -1.19 -20.23
CA GLY A 929 -44.26 -2.16 -20.92
C GLY A 929 -45.68 -1.67 -21.24
N THR A 930 -45.98 -0.39 -21.01
CA THR A 930 -47.21 0.29 -21.46
C THR A 930 -46.98 1.07 -22.76
N VAL A 931 -48.06 1.48 -23.43
CA VAL A 931 -48.00 2.32 -24.64
C VAL A 931 -47.26 3.64 -24.37
N SER A 932 -47.54 4.29 -23.23
CA SER A 932 -46.88 5.53 -22.84
C SER A 932 -45.36 5.38 -22.69
N SER A 933 -44.86 4.21 -22.27
CA SER A 933 -43.41 3.98 -22.24
C SER A 933 -42.78 3.84 -23.63
N VAL A 934 -43.52 3.27 -24.59
CA VAL A 934 -43.06 3.14 -25.98
C VAL A 934 -42.99 4.53 -26.63
N ASP A 935 -44.03 5.33 -26.44
CA ASP A 935 -44.09 6.70 -26.97
C ASP A 935 -43.00 7.60 -26.35
N ALA A 936 -42.73 7.43 -25.05
CA ALA A 936 -41.62 8.12 -24.38
C ALA A 936 -40.26 7.74 -24.96
N TYR A 937 -40.02 6.45 -25.25
CA TYR A 937 -38.78 6.01 -25.90
C TYR A 937 -38.65 6.55 -27.33
N ILE A 938 -39.75 6.61 -28.10
CA ILE A 938 -39.73 7.19 -29.45
C ILE A 938 -39.38 8.68 -29.36
N TRP A 939 -40.02 9.42 -28.46
CA TRP A 939 -39.76 10.85 -28.29
C TRP A 939 -38.30 11.13 -27.88
N LEU A 940 -37.75 10.38 -26.91
CA LEU A 940 -36.34 10.51 -26.50
C LEU A 940 -35.38 10.13 -27.64
N GLY A 941 -35.72 9.12 -28.42
CA GLY A 941 -34.96 8.73 -29.61
C GLY A 941 -34.94 9.85 -30.67
N ASP A 942 -36.09 10.46 -30.94
CA ASP A 942 -36.22 11.55 -31.91
C ASP A 942 -35.44 12.79 -31.45
N GLN A 943 -35.45 13.12 -30.16
CA GLN A 943 -34.63 14.20 -29.59
C GLN A 943 -33.14 13.92 -29.71
N ALA A 944 -32.69 12.73 -29.30
CA ALA A 944 -31.29 12.32 -29.39
C ALA A 944 -30.79 12.33 -30.85
N LEU A 945 -31.63 11.87 -31.78
CA LEU A 945 -31.32 11.89 -33.21
C LEU A 945 -31.24 13.33 -33.76
N GLY A 946 -32.12 14.22 -33.30
CA GLY A 946 -32.14 15.64 -33.69
C GLY A 946 -30.87 16.41 -33.27
N ILE A 947 -30.24 16.03 -32.15
CA ILE A 947 -28.99 16.65 -31.67
C ILE A 947 -27.72 15.90 -32.11
N GLY A 948 -27.86 14.85 -32.94
CA GLY A 948 -26.73 14.08 -33.50
C GLY A 948 -26.24 12.90 -32.66
N GLU A 949 -26.89 12.56 -31.54
CA GLU A 949 -26.54 11.40 -30.70
C GLU A 949 -27.13 10.08 -31.22
N SER A 950 -26.65 9.65 -32.39
CA SER A 950 -27.20 8.50 -33.13
C SER A 950 -27.17 7.16 -32.37
N LEU A 951 -26.12 6.88 -31.60
CA LEU A 951 -26.01 5.65 -30.79
C LEU A 951 -27.03 5.62 -29.64
N LEU A 952 -27.26 6.77 -29.00
CA LEU A 952 -28.24 6.89 -27.93
C LEU A 952 -29.67 6.74 -28.49
N ALA A 953 -29.95 7.40 -29.63
CA ALA A 953 -31.21 7.26 -30.36
C ALA A 953 -31.51 5.80 -30.74
N GLU A 954 -30.52 5.09 -31.31
CA GLU A 954 -30.67 3.66 -31.64
C GLU A 954 -31.01 2.83 -30.39
N GLY A 955 -30.36 3.13 -29.25
CA GLY A 955 -30.64 2.50 -27.97
C GLY A 955 -32.08 2.70 -27.51
N TYR A 956 -32.66 3.89 -27.67
CA TYR A 956 -34.05 4.17 -27.34
C TYR A 956 -35.03 3.47 -28.27
N TYR A 957 -34.84 3.51 -29.59
CA TYR A 957 -35.71 2.82 -30.55
C TYR A 957 -35.70 1.30 -30.35
N ARG A 958 -34.54 0.71 -30.03
CA ARG A 958 -34.44 -0.73 -29.72
C ARG A 958 -35.30 -1.10 -28.50
N ARG A 959 -35.34 -0.25 -27.47
CA ARG A 959 -36.18 -0.43 -26.27
C ARG A 959 -37.67 -0.20 -26.57
N ALA A 960 -38.01 0.78 -27.40
CA ALA A 960 -39.37 1.01 -27.88
C ALA A 960 -39.91 -0.23 -28.60
N ARG A 961 -39.11 -0.80 -29.52
CA ARG A 961 -39.48 -1.98 -30.31
C ARG A 961 -39.80 -3.20 -29.44
N LYS A 962 -39.03 -3.44 -28.38
CA LYS A 962 -39.24 -4.59 -27.47
C LYS A 962 -40.64 -4.60 -26.84
N ASN A 963 -41.23 -3.43 -26.64
CA ASN A 963 -42.51 -3.25 -25.94
C ASN A 963 -43.65 -2.75 -26.83
N ALA A 964 -43.40 -2.56 -28.13
CA ALA A 964 -44.37 -2.02 -29.08
C ALA A 964 -45.43 -3.06 -29.46
N GLN A 965 -46.63 -2.57 -29.78
CA GLN A 965 -47.65 -3.38 -30.46
C GLN A 965 -47.22 -3.64 -31.91
N LEU A 966 -47.64 -4.78 -32.48
CA LEU A 966 -47.31 -5.20 -33.85
C LEU A 966 -47.50 -4.10 -34.91
N ALA A 967 -48.52 -3.26 -34.76
CA ALA A 967 -48.83 -2.17 -35.68
C ALA A 967 -47.77 -1.04 -35.70
N SER A 968 -47.01 -0.86 -34.62
CA SER A 968 -46.03 0.23 -34.47
C SER A 968 -44.59 -0.20 -34.74
N VAL A 969 -44.33 -1.51 -34.88
CA VAL A 969 -42.97 -2.07 -35.04
C VAL A 969 -42.28 -1.56 -36.29
N SER A 970 -42.96 -1.58 -37.44
CA SER A 970 -42.39 -1.15 -38.72
C SER A 970 -41.95 0.32 -38.69
N ALA A 971 -42.74 1.19 -38.05
CA ALA A 971 -42.42 2.60 -37.90
C ALA A 971 -41.21 2.83 -36.98
N ILE A 972 -41.03 2.02 -35.93
CA ILE A 972 -39.86 2.10 -35.03
C ILE A 972 -38.60 1.56 -35.73
N GLU A 973 -38.72 0.48 -36.50
CA GLU A 973 -37.60 -0.10 -37.26
C GLU A 973 -37.05 0.87 -38.30
N ALA A 974 -37.92 1.65 -38.95
CA ALA A 974 -37.50 2.72 -39.85
C ALA A 974 -36.65 3.77 -39.11
N ARG A 975 -37.09 4.24 -37.92
CA ARG A 975 -36.31 5.19 -37.12
C ARG A 975 -34.97 4.63 -36.65
N GLN A 976 -34.95 3.36 -36.24
CA GLN A 976 -33.71 2.66 -35.86
C GLN A 976 -32.75 2.55 -37.05
N ARG A 977 -33.26 2.25 -38.25
CA ARG A 977 -32.48 2.20 -39.50
C ARG A 977 -31.83 3.55 -39.80
N LEU A 978 -32.56 4.65 -39.64
CA LEU A 978 -31.99 6.00 -39.80
C LEU A 978 -30.88 6.28 -38.79
N ALA A 979 -31.10 5.97 -37.51
CA ALA A 979 -30.09 6.18 -36.47
C ALA A 979 -28.81 5.36 -36.71
N ALA A 980 -28.92 4.12 -37.18
CA ALA A 980 -27.75 3.30 -37.50
C ALA A 980 -26.96 3.78 -38.73
N ALA A 981 -27.64 4.42 -39.69
CA ALA A 981 -27.03 4.99 -40.89
C ALA A 981 -26.00 6.09 -40.56
N PHE A 982 -26.22 6.86 -39.49
CA PHE A 982 -25.25 7.84 -38.97
C PHE A 982 -23.94 7.20 -38.48
N SER A 983 -23.94 5.90 -38.15
CA SER A 983 -22.74 5.13 -37.81
C SER A 983 -22.26 4.27 -38.99
N GLY A 984 -22.67 4.57 -40.23
CA GLY A 984 -22.32 3.78 -41.43
C GLY A 984 -23.01 2.41 -41.53
N ARG A 985 -23.86 2.02 -40.57
CA ARG A 985 -24.44 0.68 -40.50
C ARG A 985 -25.75 0.57 -41.29
N ASP A 986 -25.93 -0.56 -41.97
CA ASP A 986 -27.17 -0.94 -42.64
C ASP A 986 -27.92 -1.96 -41.79
N ILE A 987 -29.09 -1.58 -41.28
CA ILE A 987 -29.92 -2.49 -40.46
C ILE A 987 -31.39 -2.41 -40.87
N GLY A 988 -32.13 -3.51 -40.66
CA GLY A 988 -33.56 -3.56 -40.96
C GLY A 988 -33.85 -3.63 -42.46
N LYS A 989 -35.12 -3.41 -42.83
CA LYS A 989 -35.59 -3.36 -44.21
C LYS A 989 -36.05 -1.94 -44.56
N PRO A 990 -36.03 -1.55 -45.85
CA PRO A 990 -36.61 -0.30 -46.29
C PRO A 990 -38.08 -0.17 -45.85
N PRO A 991 -38.52 1.01 -45.39
CA PRO A 991 -39.90 1.22 -45.00
C PRO A 991 -40.81 1.15 -46.23
N SER A 992 -41.99 0.53 -46.08
CA SER A 992 -43.01 0.48 -47.14
C SER A 992 -44.07 1.59 -47.03
N ALA A 993 -43.93 2.48 -46.05
CA ALA A 993 -44.86 3.57 -45.76
C ALA A 993 -44.07 4.80 -45.28
N ALA A 994 -44.71 5.98 -45.29
CA ALA A 994 -44.07 7.22 -44.87
C ALA A 994 -43.61 7.17 -43.40
N VAL A 995 -42.38 7.63 -43.15
CA VAL A 995 -41.77 7.65 -41.82
C VAL A 995 -41.90 9.05 -41.24
N HIS A 996 -42.37 9.15 -39.99
CA HIS A 996 -42.62 10.42 -39.31
C HIS A 996 -41.55 10.63 -38.22
N PHE A 997 -41.01 11.84 -38.09
CA PHE A 997 -40.00 12.24 -37.10
C PHE A 997 -40.36 13.62 -36.56
N GLY A 998 -40.99 13.69 -35.38
CA GLY A 998 -41.63 14.94 -34.96
C GLY A 998 -42.58 15.46 -36.05
N ASP A 999 -42.30 16.65 -36.57
CA ASP A 999 -43.08 17.28 -37.66
C ASP A 999 -42.62 16.89 -39.07
N LEU A 1000 -41.49 16.19 -39.21
CA LEU A 1000 -40.94 15.76 -40.49
C LEU A 1000 -41.59 14.46 -40.96
N THR A 1001 -42.10 14.43 -42.19
CA THR A 1001 -42.64 13.22 -42.83
C THR A 1001 -41.85 12.92 -44.10
N LEU A 1002 -41.25 11.74 -44.18
CA LEU A 1002 -40.45 11.31 -45.33
C LEU A 1002 -41.16 10.17 -46.08
N ALA A 1003 -41.28 10.31 -47.40
CA ALA A 1003 -41.70 9.22 -48.27
C ALA A 1003 -40.63 8.12 -48.30
N PRO A 1004 -40.99 6.84 -48.55
CA PRO A 1004 -40.05 5.72 -48.55
C PRO A 1004 -38.77 5.93 -49.38
N ASP A 1005 -38.92 6.47 -50.58
CA ASP A 1005 -37.80 6.68 -51.51
C ASP A 1005 -36.86 7.80 -51.01
N ASP A 1006 -37.43 8.88 -50.49
CA ASP A 1006 -36.66 10.00 -49.91
C ASP A 1006 -35.94 9.57 -48.62
N PHE A 1007 -36.59 8.71 -47.83
CA PHE A 1007 -36.01 8.14 -46.61
C PHE A 1007 -34.80 7.25 -46.92
N GLU A 1008 -34.90 6.34 -47.88
CA GLU A 1008 -33.78 5.46 -48.24
C GLU A 1008 -32.64 6.24 -48.90
N LYS A 1009 -32.95 7.29 -49.67
CA LYS A 1009 -31.93 8.21 -50.18
C LYS A 1009 -31.16 8.88 -49.05
N MET A 1010 -31.85 9.35 -48.01
CA MET A 1010 -31.22 9.95 -46.82
C MET A 1010 -30.33 8.95 -46.06
N VAL A 1011 -30.79 7.70 -45.87
CA VAL A 1011 -29.99 6.63 -45.25
C VAL A 1011 -28.71 6.35 -46.06
N LEU A 1012 -28.82 6.32 -47.39
CA LEU A 1012 -27.70 6.05 -48.28
C LEU A 1012 -26.67 7.21 -48.25
N ASP A 1013 -27.14 8.45 -48.28
CA ASP A 1013 -26.30 9.65 -48.19
C ASP A 1013 -25.53 9.72 -46.85
N LEU A 1014 -26.20 9.43 -45.73
CA LEU A 1014 -25.58 9.43 -44.39
C LEU A 1014 -24.48 8.39 -44.25
N ARG A 1015 -24.69 7.19 -44.81
CA ARG A 1015 -23.68 6.12 -44.79
C ARG A 1015 -22.48 6.45 -45.67
N GLN A 1016 -22.71 7.04 -46.84
CA GLN A 1016 -21.62 7.48 -47.72
C GLN A 1016 -20.80 8.59 -47.08
N ARG A 1017 -21.43 9.55 -46.39
CA ARG A 1017 -20.73 10.60 -45.64
C ARG A 1017 -19.84 10.02 -44.54
N TYR A 1018 -20.36 9.10 -43.73
CA TYR A 1018 -19.58 8.43 -42.69
C TYR A 1018 -18.32 7.75 -43.26
N HIS A 1019 -18.47 6.97 -44.32
CA HIS A 1019 -17.33 6.29 -44.97
C HIS A 1019 -16.34 7.28 -45.63
N SER A 1020 -16.81 8.43 -46.12
CA SER A 1020 -15.92 9.46 -46.68
C SER A 1020 -15.11 10.19 -45.61
N GLU A 1021 -15.68 10.42 -44.42
CA GLU A 1021 -14.98 11.05 -43.28
C GLU A 1021 -14.00 10.08 -42.60
N GLU A 1022 -14.32 8.79 -42.51
CA GLU A 1022 -13.39 7.75 -42.01
C GLU A 1022 -12.18 7.56 -42.94
N SER A 1023 -12.37 7.67 -44.26
CA SER A 1023 -11.27 7.58 -45.24
C SER A 1023 -10.38 8.82 -45.31
N GLY A 1024 -10.80 9.94 -44.70
CA GLY A 1024 -10.05 11.18 -44.59
C GLY A 1024 -9.18 11.29 -43.34
N TYR A 1025 -9.30 10.33 -42.40
CA TYR A 1025 -8.39 10.21 -41.27
C TYR A 1025 -7.15 9.41 -41.70
N ASP A 1026 -6.11 10.14 -42.09
CA ASP A 1026 -4.74 9.64 -42.19
C ASP A 1026 -4.32 9.02 -40.84
N ASP A 1027 -3.84 7.77 -40.89
CA ASP A 1027 -3.33 6.96 -39.75
C ASP A 1027 -2.00 7.50 -39.17
N SER A 1028 -1.76 8.81 -39.30
CA SER A 1028 -0.54 9.47 -38.85
C SER A 1028 -0.73 10.14 -37.47
N LEU A 1029 -0.23 9.42 -36.45
CA LEU A 1029 0.13 9.84 -35.08
C LEU A 1029 -0.99 9.99 -34.02
N PRO A 1030 -0.76 9.48 -32.79
CA PRO A 1030 -1.67 9.64 -31.66
C PRO A 1030 -1.62 11.08 -31.14
N VAL A 1031 -2.79 11.72 -31.03
CA VAL A 1031 -2.95 13.02 -30.38
C VAL A 1031 -2.79 12.87 -28.87
N ASP A 1032 -1.93 13.74 -28.36
CA ASP A 1032 -1.50 13.95 -26.99
C ASP A 1032 -2.66 14.00 -25.96
N SER A 1033 -2.65 13.10 -24.98
CA SER A 1033 -3.62 13.05 -23.88
C SER A 1033 -3.30 14.07 -22.76
N SER A 1034 -2.74 15.23 -23.09
CA SER A 1034 -2.31 16.26 -22.14
C SER A 1034 -3.19 17.51 -22.11
N VAL A 1035 -4.49 17.41 -22.41
CA VAL A 1035 -5.43 18.48 -22.07
C VAL A 1035 -5.97 18.22 -20.67
N LYS A 1036 -5.38 18.95 -19.70
CA LYS A 1036 -5.94 19.12 -18.37
C LYS A 1036 -7.33 19.75 -18.50
N VAL A 1037 -8.36 19.03 -18.09
CA VAL A 1037 -9.57 19.64 -17.56
C VAL A 1037 -9.34 19.81 -16.05
N SER A 1038 -9.36 21.06 -15.59
CA SER A 1038 -9.43 21.41 -14.16
C SER A 1038 -9.94 22.85 -14.06
N PRO A 1039 -10.78 23.19 -13.08
CA PRO A 1039 -11.82 22.41 -12.40
C PRO A 1039 -13.13 22.35 -13.20
#